data_AF-A0A428QJX1-F1
#
_entry.id   AF-A0A428QJX1-F1
#
_cell.length_a   1.000
_cell.length_b   1.000
_cell.length_c   1.000
_cell.angle_alpha   90.00
_cell.angle_beta   90.00
_cell.angle_gamma   90.00
#
_symmetry.space_group_name_H-M   'P 1'
#
loop_
_entity.id
_entity.type
_entity.pdbx_description
1 polymer ?
#
loop_
_entity_poly.entity_id
_entity_poly.type
_entity_poly.pdbx_seq_one_letter_code
_entity_poly.pdbx_strand_id
1 'polypeptide(L)'
;MSTTYTVVFANEHGSHGEYVFCMEEPIINHDLTAGNLITNALMAQDVSDGNDFTLNTQIQTNAWCGKFSSEPAEGVLPIQSHSEAVELGSNKNGGYTLSMILVDESVTFDGVKTKDAPTSCFTISQPAGFNASDHIAIGLAQKDSTGRETPSSMHLFCTVDATFKRTPARKRLEAMSRELQELRNQRDEDPPSSRTESTADSGPSTIEDDGQDDFSLSIPAVSLNGVLIESSVAAEAFKTFAEVFRPQLPVIGSLSADDTYQSQPFLFWTIVIIIACHLPGQQYAELLQLLQAPYTTMLHQQILDAPLPLYKIQALLLLCHWPLPCETQTRDPSWLYCGVLIQAARFMSLDRQQTVPSLRSLGVASGSIRARINTWLGCFCVSTSLSLHLGLPPPIDSDLDFGSIHSFLRRQTAPPTFAMQVRVQLIVAKFTSLLNHDMGEGASSSFIRLLDTELDALRAEVSLEDEQMRAVELGILGAKMHLYALVITKDSNNSSSRQIMLRTARDVALRIIHISTLAMRNAPPDDQELIRKQRCLPKNHYRCLAFATIFLLKFFHHRGSDAPEERQAVANHISMAQNLFKACATEPRDEYNRTARVFEVLGRESPRSIEPDALRLTHRMGVSIVFDAVSNASEARGKPVEIRENETIQDEGGPEESRVHERLLNQPEVEMDQSDGNSEFLRGFWSDPYMNLLSFDPTPLESEYQDSWPSF
;
A
#
# COMPACT_ATOMS: atom_id res chain seq x y z
N MET A 1 -9.50 39.68 -8.98
CA MET A 1 -10.30 39.18 -7.84
C MET A 1 -11.39 38.32 -8.43
N SER A 2 -11.35 37.01 -8.20
CA SER A 2 -12.47 36.14 -8.57
C SER A 2 -13.60 36.38 -7.56
N THR A 3 -14.81 36.61 -8.07
CA THR A 3 -16.00 36.79 -7.23
C THR A 3 -16.62 35.41 -7.04
N THR A 4 -16.72 34.94 -5.80
CA THR A 4 -17.46 33.71 -5.49
C THR A 4 -18.95 34.03 -5.41
N TYR A 5 -19.76 33.26 -6.13
CA TYR A 5 -21.21 33.29 -6.13
C TYR A 5 -21.74 32.04 -5.42
N THR A 6 -22.79 32.22 -4.63
CA THR A 6 -23.43 31.15 -3.87
C THR A 6 -24.85 30.92 -4.39
N VAL A 7 -25.13 29.76 -4.97
CA VAL A 7 -26.47 29.38 -5.42
C VAL A 7 -27.10 28.50 -4.35
N VAL A 8 -28.28 28.89 -3.85
CA VAL A 8 -29.05 28.18 -2.83
C VAL A 8 -30.34 27.67 -3.46
N PHE A 9 -30.55 26.36 -3.49
CA PHE A 9 -31.83 25.78 -3.87
C PHE A 9 -32.68 25.57 -2.62
N ALA A 10 -33.87 26.16 -2.60
CA ALA A 10 -34.83 26.05 -1.50
C ALA A 10 -36.03 25.20 -1.96
N ASN A 11 -36.12 23.99 -1.40
CA ASN A 11 -37.25 23.09 -1.65
C ASN A 11 -38.47 23.53 -0.80
N GLU A 12 -39.28 24.46 -1.33
CA GLU A 12 -40.49 24.96 -0.67
C GLU A 12 -41.74 24.09 -0.93
N HIS A 13 -41.59 23.00 -1.70
CA HIS A 13 -42.67 22.08 -2.08
C HIS A 13 -43.20 21.23 -0.90
N GLY A 14 -42.45 21.14 0.20
CA GLY A 14 -42.94 20.56 1.46
C GLY A 14 -43.13 19.03 1.45
N SER A 15 -42.62 18.33 0.43
CA SER A 15 -42.59 16.87 0.34
C SER A 15 -41.31 16.40 -0.39
N HIS A 16 -40.94 15.12 -0.24
CA HIS A 16 -39.69 14.56 -0.77
C HIS A 16 -39.70 14.64 -2.31
N GLY A 17 -39.01 15.61 -2.88
CA GLY A 17 -38.76 15.71 -4.32
C GLY A 17 -37.36 15.20 -4.65
N GLU A 18 -37.23 14.51 -5.77
CA GLU A 18 -35.94 14.04 -6.29
C GLU A 18 -35.37 15.07 -7.26
N TYR A 19 -34.19 15.61 -6.94
CA TYR A 19 -33.52 16.65 -7.73
C TYR A 19 -32.15 16.18 -8.18
N VAL A 20 -31.84 16.47 -9.45
CA VAL A 20 -30.52 16.18 -10.03
C VAL A 20 -29.77 17.46 -10.33
N PHE A 21 -28.57 17.58 -9.77
CA PHE A 21 -27.65 18.69 -10.02
C PHE A 21 -26.52 18.24 -10.95
N CYS A 22 -26.40 18.88 -12.11
CA CYS A 22 -25.36 18.53 -13.08
C CYS A 22 -24.08 19.35 -12.81
N MET A 23 -22.98 18.66 -12.47
CA MET A 23 -21.71 19.29 -12.07
C MET A 23 -20.55 19.08 -13.08
N GLU A 24 -20.71 18.15 -14.03
CA GLU A 24 -19.70 17.79 -15.04
C GLU A 24 -20.13 18.20 -16.46
N GLU A 25 -19.20 18.14 -17.44
CA GLU A 25 -19.47 18.54 -18.83
C GLU A 25 -20.33 17.51 -19.53
N PRO A 26 -21.45 17.91 -20.16
CA PRO A 26 -22.17 16.99 -21.03
C PRO A 26 -21.36 16.74 -22.32
N ILE A 27 -21.07 15.48 -22.62
CA ILE A 27 -20.46 15.08 -23.89
C ILE A 27 -21.52 15.16 -25.01
N ILE A 28 -21.45 16.22 -25.82
CA ILE A 28 -22.38 16.42 -26.94
C ILE A 28 -21.87 15.62 -28.16
N ASN A 29 -22.68 14.68 -28.67
CA ASN A 29 -22.38 14.01 -29.93
C ASN A 29 -22.75 14.91 -31.12
N HIS A 30 -21.89 14.99 -32.14
CA HIS A 30 -22.09 15.86 -33.31
C HIS A 30 -23.12 15.33 -34.34
N ASP A 31 -23.76 14.19 -34.08
CA ASP A 31 -24.76 13.59 -34.96
C ASP A 31 -26.18 13.72 -34.39
N LEU A 32 -26.96 14.64 -34.96
CA LEU A 32 -28.30 15.04 -34.49
C LEU A 32 -29.41 14.00 -34.73
N THR A 33 -29.10 12.81 -35.26
CA THR A 33 -30.10 11.81 -35.63
C THR A 33 -30.04 10.50 -34.83
N ALA A 34 -28.94 10.26 -34.11
CA ALA A 34 -28.83 9.12 -33.20
C ALA A 34 -29.32 9.55 -31.82
N GLY A 35 -30.55 9.18 -31.46
CA GLY A 35 -31.22 9.50 -30.19
C GLY A 35 -30.61 8.86 -28.93
N ASN A 36 -29.28 8.84 -28.80
CA ASN A 36 -28.55 8.45 -27.61
C ASN A 36 -27.50 9.55 -27.31
N LEU A 37 -27.87 10.49 -26.44
CA LEU A 37 -26.90 11.29 -25.70
C LEU A 37 -26.35 10.39 -24.58
N ILE A 38 -25.02 10.31 -24.43
CA ILE A 38 -24.36 9.70 -23.28
C ILE A 38 -23.58 10.82 -22.60
N THR A 39 -24.05 11.29 -21.44
CA THR A 39 -23.33 12.27 -20.64
C THR A 39 -23.33 11.93 -19.15
N ASN A 40 -22.16 11.94 -18.52
CA ASN A 40 -22.00 11.73 -17.08
C ASN A 40 -22.63 12.89 -16.29
N ALA A 41 -23.89 12.73 -15.88
CA ALA A 41 -24.47 13.55 -14.82
C ALA A 41 -24.20 12.82 -13.51
N LEU A 42 -23.23 13.25 -12.72
CA LEU A 42 -22.96 12.66 -11.41
C LEU A 42 -23.66 13.45 -10.28
N MET A 43 -24.38 12.69 -9.46
CA MET A 43 -25.16 13.00 -8.23
C MET A 43 -26.58 13.56 -8.42
N ALA A 44 -27.58 12.67 -8.33
CA ALA A 44 -28.84 13.00 -7.69
C ALA A 44 -28.55 13.23 -6.21
N GLN A 45 -28.75 14.44 -5.72
CA GLN A 45 -28.71 14.70 -4.28
C GLN A 45 -30.11 15.11 -3.88
N ASP A 46 -30.81 14.19 -3.21
CA ASP A 46 -32.15 14.46 -2.69
C ASP A 46 -32.09 15.59 -1.67
N VAL A 47 -32.71 16.71 -2.04
CA VAL A 47 -32.89 17.84 -1.13
C VAL A 47 -34.14 17.57 -0.31
N SER A 48 -33.92 16.95 0.85
CA SER A 48 -34.99 16.55 1.78
C SER A 48 -35.81 17.77 2.25
N ASP A 49 -37.03 17.52 2.72
CA ASP A 49 -38.01 18.54 3.08
C ASP A 49 -37.43 19.68 3.95
N GLY A 50 -37.60 20.93 3.51
CA GLY A 50 -37.16 22.12 4.21
C GLY A 50 -35.66 22.37 4.27
N ASN A 51 -34.86 21.53 3.60
CA ASN A 51 -33.41 21.71 3.48
C ASN A 51 -33.04 22.52 2.24
N ASP A 52 -31.88 23.18 2.32
CA ASP A 52 -31.34 23.99 1.25
C ASP A 52 -30.08 23.32 0.69
N PHE A 53 -29.88 23.35 -0.63
CA PHE A 53 -28.63 22.89 -1.27
C PHE A 53 -27.82 24.08 -1.76
N THR A 54 -26.52 24.13 -1.42
CA THR A 54 -25.67 25.30 -1.69
C THR A 54 -24.49 24.96 -2.60
N LEU A 55 -24.31 25.74 -3.67
CA LEU A 55 -23.24 25.58 -4.65
C LEU A 55 -22.44 26.87 -4.79
N ASN A 56 -21.10 26.77 -4.70
CA ASN A 56 -20.20 27.91 -4.81
C ASN A 56 -19.44 27.90 -6.15
N THR A 57 -19.57 28.95 -6.95
CA THR A 57 -18.91 29.09 -8.27
C THR A 57 -18.21 30.45 -8.43
N GLN A 58 -17.16 30.54 -9.24
CA GLN A 58 -16.41 31.79 -9.50
C GLN A 58 -16.64 32.39 -10.89
N ILE A 59 -17.53 31.80 -11.68
CA ILE A 59 -17.76 32.16 -13.09
C ILE A 59 -19.20 32.66 -13.25
N GLN A 60 -19.41 33.66 -14.11
CA GLN A 60 -20.76 34.07 -14.49
C GLN A 60 -21.44 32.95 -15.29
N THR A 61 -22.52 32.42 -14.73
CA THR A 61 -23.27 31.29 -15.30
C THR A 61 -24.74 31.66 -15.46
N ASN A 62 -25.43 30.97 -16.36
CA ASN A 62 -26.89 30.99 -16.43
C ASN A 62 -27.43 29.78 -15.67
N ALA A 63 -28.65 29.85 -15.13
CA ALA A 63 -29.33 28.70 -14.53
C ALA A 63 -30.32 28.09 -15.52
N TRP A 64 -30.44 26.76 -15.55
CA TRP A 64 -31.44 26.03 -16.34
C TRP A 64 -32.18 24.99 -15.48
N CYS A 65 -33.40 24.62 -15.88
CA CYS A 65 -34.17 23.56 -15.24
C CYS A 65 -34.95 22.73 -16.29
N GLY A 66 -35.32 21.51 -15.92
CA GLY A 66 -36.07 20.60 -16.78
C GLY A 66 -36.73 19.47 -16.02
N LYS A 67 -37.71 18.81 -16.66
CA LYS A 67 -38.50 17.70 -16.08
C LYS A 67 -38.28 16.41 -16.88
N PHE A 68 -38.21 15.29 -16.17
CA PHE A 68 -38.05 13.94 -16.73
C PHE A 68 -39.34 13.14 -16.59
N SER A 69 -39.56 12.23 -17.56
CA SER A 69 -40.68 11.29 -17.55
C SER A 69 -40.50 10.11 -16.61
N SER A 70 -39.28 9.88 -16.11
CA SER A 70 -38.89 8.80 -15.20
C SER A 70 -37.63 9.22 -14.44
N GLU A 71 -37.27 8.47 -13.40
CA GLU A 71 -36.00 8.66 -12.66
C GLU A 71 -34.83 8.72 -13.67
N PRO A 72 -34.01 9.79 -13.64
CA PRO A 72 -32.98 10.01 -14.64
C PRO A 72 -31.87 8.96 -14.52
N ALA A 73 -31.75 8.10 -15.52
CA ALA A 73 -30.63 7.18 -15.64
C ALA A 73 -29.32 7.94 -15.93
N GLU A 74 -28.21 7.47 -15.35
CA GLU A 74 -26.87 7.99 -15.63
C GLU A 74 -26.64 8.03 -17.15
N GLY A 75 -26.46 9.22 -17.73
CA GLY A 75 -26.26 9.37 -19.17
C GLY A 75 -27.29 10.20 -19.92
N VAL A 76 -28.49 10.46 -19.38
CA VAL A 76 -29.63 10.95 -20.18
C VAL A 76 -30.05 12.39 -19.83
N LEU A 77 -30.05 13.29 -20.83
CA LEU A 77 -30.72 14.59 -20.76
C LEU A 77 -32.14 14.50 -21.34
N PRO A 78 -33.12 15.26 -20.83
CA PRO A 78 -34.50 15.16 -21.28
C PRO A 78 -34.62 15.72 -22.70
N ILE A 79 -35.30 14.99 -23.58
CA ILE A 79 -35.41 15.29 -25.01
C ILE A 79 -36.21 16.57 -25.30
N GLN A 80 -36.95 17.12 -24.32
CA GLN A 80 -37.96 18.18 -24.59
C GLN A 80 -38.01 19.40 -23.64
N SER A 81 -37.04 19.65 -22.76
CA SER A 81 -37.14 20.81 -21.85
C SER A 81 -35.80 21.51 -21.63
N HIS A 82 -35.40 22.33 -22.59
CA HIS A 82 -34.46 23.43 -22.34
C HIS A 82 -35.28 24.67 -21.99
N SER A 83 -35.43 24.98 -20.69
CA SER A 83 -35.88 26.30 -20.26
C SER A 83 -34.84 27.35 -20.69
N GLU A 84 -35.25 28.52 -21.18
CA GLU A 84 -34.34 29.65 -21.43
C GLU A 84 -33.47 29.90 -20.20
N ALA A 85 -32.14 29.86 -20.34
CA ALA A 85 -31.28 29.94 -19.17
C ALA A 85 -31.27 31.37 -18.64
N VAL A 86 -31.52 31.53 -17.33
CA VAL A 86 -31.63 32.85 -16.73
C VAL A 86 -30.24 33.33 -16.30
N GLU A 87 -29.80 34.48 -16.83
CA GLU A 87 -28.49 35.05 -16.51
C GLU A 87 -28.38 35.39 -15.02
N LEU A 88 -27.38 34.84 -14.34
CA LEU A 88 -27.05 35.23 -12.96
C LEU A 88 -26.16 36.48 -13.03
N GLY A 89 -26.79 37.65 -13.10
CA GLY A 89 -26.19 38.89 -13.60
C GLY A 89 -24.96 39.40 -12.82
N SER A 90 -24.04 40.07 -13.55
CA SER A 90 -22.92 40.81 -12.97
C SER A 90 -23.32 42.18 -12.41
N ASN A 91 -22.72 42.51 -11.26
CA ASN A 91 -22.53 43.84 -10.67
C ASN A 91 -23.43 44.26 -9.49
N LYS A 92 -22.78 44.23 -8.32
CA LYS A 92 -22.77 45.27 -7.27
C LYS A 92 -24.05 45.63 -6.50
N ASN A 93 -25.25 45.13 -6.77
CA ASN A 93 -26.42 45.45 -5.92
C ASN A 93 -27.46 44.31 -5.79
N GLY A 94 -27.36 43.55 -4.68
CA GLY A 94 -28.34 42.56 -4.21
C GLY A 94 -28.29 41.21 -4.93
N GLY A 95 -28.52 40.11 -4.22
CA GLY A 95 -28.77 38.80 -4.82
C GLY A 95 -30.17 38.71 -5.42
N TYR A 96 -30.42 37.68 -6.23
CA TYR A 96 -31.71 37.49 -6.89
C TYR A 96 -32.34 36.14 -6.57
N THR A 97 -33.66 36.11 -6.39
CA THR A 97 -34.46 34.88 -6.28
C THR A 97 -35.14 34.59 -7.63
N LEU A 98 -35.10 33.33 -8.04
CA LEU A 98 -35.69 32.76 -9.24
C LEU A 98 -36.72 31.71 -8.85
N SER A 99 -37.97 31.86 -9.29
CA SER A 99 -39.03 30.89 -9.03
C SER A 99 -39.24 29.97 -10.23
N MET A 100 -39.36 28.67 -9.98
CA MET A 100 -39.74 27.70 -10.99
C MET A 100 -41.26 27.72 -11.23
N ILE A 101 -41.67 27.58 -12.48
CA ILE A 101 -43.06 27.50 -12.93
C ILE A 101 -43.26 26.35 -13.90
N LEU A 102 -44.50 25.86 -13.99
CA LEU A 102 -44.94 24.86 -14.97
C LEU A 102 -45.68 25.57 -16.10
N VAL A 103 -45.21 25.39 -17.34
CA VAL A 103 -45.84 25.90 -18.57
C VAL A 103 -45.95 24.73 -19.53
N ASP A 104 -47.18 24.36 -19.91
CA ASP A 104 -47.47 23.26 -20.84
C ASP A 104 -46.74 21.94 -20.52
N GLU A 105 -46.82 21.49 -19.25
CA GLU A 105 -46.13 20.29 -18.70
C GLU A 105 -44.58 20.36 -18.72
N SER A 106 -43.99 21.46 -19.17
CA SER A 106 -42.56 21.76 -19.08
C SER A 106 -42.27 22.63 -17.87
N VAL A 107 -41.12 22.39 -17.24
CA VAL A 107 -40.62 23.21 -16.13
C VAL A 107 -39.73 24.31 -16.67
N THR A 108 -39.95 25.55 -16.24
CA THR A 108 -39.15 26.73 -16.63
C THR A 108 -39.06 27.72 -15.47
N PHE A 109 -38.31 28.82 -15.63
CA PHE A 109 -38.27 29.92 -14.67
C PHE A 109 -39.23 31.04 -15.06
N ASP A 110 -39.83 31.71 -14.06
CA ASP A 110 -40.81 32.80 -14.25
C ASP A 110 -40.22 34.07 -14.92
N GLY A 111 -38.91 34.10 -15.21
CA GLY A 111 -38.20 35.22 -15.86
C GLY A 111 -38.11 36.52 -15.04
N VAL A 112 -38.97 36.69 -14.02
CA VAL A 112 -39.00 37.83 -13.10
C VAL A 112 -38.04 37.56 -11.93
N LYS A 113 -36.98 38.37 -11.82
CA LYS A 113 -36.00 38.30 -10.73
C LYS A 113 -36.42 39.20 -9.56
N THR A 114 -36.62 38.65 -8.36
CA THR A 114 -36.85 39.46 -7.15
C THR A 114 -35.54 39.66 -6.38
N LYS A 115 -35.35 40.80 -5.70
CA LYS A 115 -34.10 41.17 -5.01
C LYS A 115 -34.09 40.76 -3.53
N ASP A 116 -34.46 39.53 -3.25
CA ASP A 116 -34.68 39.07 -1.88
C ASP A 116 -33.51 38.21 -1.34
N ALA A 117 -32.53 37.88 -2.18
CA ALA A 117 -31.37 37.09 -1.78
C ALA A 117 -30.16 37.97 -1.34
N PRO A 118 -29.28 37.46 -0.46
CA PRO A 118 -28.06 38.16 -0.04
C PRO A 118 -27.14 38.53 -1.22
N THR A 119 -26.30 39.55 -1.05
CA THR A 119 -25.39 39.99 -2.12
C THR A 119 -24.47 38.84 -2.53
N SER A 120 -24.35 38.59 -3.84
CA SER A 120 -23.62 37.46 -4.43
C SER A 120 -24.26 36.08 -4.20
N CYS A 121 -25.52 36.03 -3.73
CA CYS A 121 -26.31 34.81 -3.65
C CYS A 121 -27.46 34.79 -4.67
N PHE A 122 -27.77 33.60 -5.18
CA PHE A 122 -28.96 33.34 -5.98
C PHE A 122 -29.81 32.27 -5.32
N THR A 123 -31.10 32.50 -5.15
CA THR A 123 -32.00 31.50 -4.59
C THR A 123 -32.92 30.95 -5.68
N ILE A 124 -33.01 29.63 -5.83
CA ILE A 124 -34.00 29.00 -6.70
C ILE A 124 -35.09 28.38 -5.81
N SER A 125 -36.34 28.80 -5.98
CA SER A 125 -37.48 28.28 -5.22
C SER A 125 -38.42 27.46 -6.09
N GLN A 126 -38.92 26.38 -5.52
CA GLN A 126 -39.99 25.58 -6.09
C GLN A 126 -41.30 25.80 -5.31
N PRO A 127 -42.29 26.50 -5.90
CA PRO A 127 -43.57 26.73 -5.23
C PRO A 127 -44.38 25.42 -5.07
N ALA A 128 -45.36 25.43 -4.16
CA ALA A 128 -46.17 24.26 -3.78
C ALA A 128 -47.11 23.67 -4.87
N GLY A 129 -46.99 24.11 -6.13
CA GLY A 129 -47.81 23.66 -7.26
C GLY A 129 -47.23 22.52 -8.10
N PHE A 130 -46.05 22.01 -7.74
CA PHE A 130 -45.43 20.85 -8.36
C PHE A 130 -45.96 19.55 -7.73
N ASN A 131 -45.75 18.39 -8.35
CA ASN A 131 -46.13 17.10 -7.76
C ASN A 131 -44.92 16.38 -7.17
N ALA A 132 -45.10 15.64 -6.06
CA ALA A 132 -44.04 14.86 -5.41
C ALA A 132 -43.44 13.75 -6.29
N SER A 133 -44.15 13.30 -7.32
CA SER A 133 -43.68 12.30 -8.28
C SER A 133 -42.93 12.88 -9.47
N ASP A 134 -42.68 14.19 -9.50
CA ASP A 134 -41.97 14.83 -10.61
C ASP A 134 -40.45 14.71 -10.40
N HIS A 135 -39.76 14.11 -11.38
CA HIS A 135 -38.29 14.08 -11.42
C HIS A 135 -37.77 15.33 -12.12
N ILE A 136 -37.03 16.17 -11.41
CA ILE A 136 -36.60 17.50 -11.89
C ILE A 136 -35.07 17.59 -11.88
N ALA A 137 -34.46 18.12 -12.95
CA ALA A 137 -33.05 18.54 -12.91
C ALA A 137 -32.92 20.07 -12.95
N ILE A 138 -31.89 20.54 -12.26
CA ILE A 138 -31.50 21.94 -12.20
C ILE A 138 -29.98 22.01 -12.34
N GLY A 139 -29.48 22.95 -13.13
CA GLY A 139 -28.04 23.08 -13.33
C GLY A 139 -27.60 24.47 -13.79
N LEU A 140 -26.29 24.61 -13.99
CA LEU A 140 -25.67 25.81 -14.55
C LEU A 140 -25.29 25.61 -16.03
N ALA A 141 -25.33 26.69 -16.80
CA ALA A 141 -25.02 26.72 -18.23
C ALA A 141 -24.17 27.94 -18.60
N GLN A 142 -23.45 27.84 -19.73
CA GLN A 142 -22.67 28.92 -20.33
C GLN A 142 -23.03 29.10 -21.81
N LYS A 143 -22.91 30.33 -22.31
CA LYS A 143 -23.06 30.60 -23.75
C LYS A 143 -21.81 30.18 -24.52
N ASP A 144 -22.00 29.37 -25.55
CA ASP A 144 -20.96 29.02 -26.51
C ASP A 144 -20.63 30.18 -27.45
N SER A 145 -19.59 30.00 -28.28
CA SER A 145 -19.14 31.01 -29.26
C SER A 145 -20.19 31.40 -30.33
N THR A 146 -21.29 30.64 -30.43
CA THR A 146 -22.43 30.90 -31.34
C THR A 146 -23.63 31.50 -30.64
N GLY A 147 -23.54 31.75 -29.34
CA GLY A 147 -24.61 32.31 -28.51
C GLY A 147 -25.64 31.29 -28.04
N ARG A 148 -25.43 29.99 -28.28
CA ARG A 148 -26.27 28.91 -27.75
C ARG A 148 -25.83 28.57 -26.34
N GLU A 149 -26.80 28.31 -25.47
CA GLU A 149 -26.56 27.99 -24.06
C GLU A 149 -26.39 26.48 -23.90
N THR A 150 -25.19 26.06 -23.50
CA THR A 150 -24.85 24.66 -23.23
C THR A 150 -24.55 24.47 -21.74
N PRO A 151 -24.95 23.36 -21.11
CA PRO A 151 -24.54 23.09 -19.73
C PRO A 151 -23.01 23.08 -19.65
N SER A 152 -22.46 23.72 -18.61
CA SER A 152 -21.01 24.00 -18.50
C SER A 152 -20.38 23.22 -17.36
N SER A 153 -19.21 22.60 -17.60
CA SER A 153 -18.41 21.97 -16.54
C SER A 153 -17.67 22.98 -15.69
N MET A 154 -17.66 22.79 -14.37
CA MET A 154 -16.79 23.56 -13.47
C MET A 154 -16.23 22.67 -12.37
N HIS A 155 -14.95 22.86 -12.05
CA HIS A 155 -14.35 22.34 -10.81
C HIS A 155 -14.95 23.09 -9.61
N LEU A 156 -16.05 22.56 -9.08
CA LEU A 156 -16.79 23.13 -7.96
C LEU A 156 -16.38 22.45 -6.66
N PHE A 157 -16.22 23.23 -5.60
CA PHE A 157 -16.06 22.71 -4.25
C PHE A 157 -17.44 22.61 -3.60
N CYS A 158 -17.92 21.38 -3.39
CA CYS A 158 -19.16 21.11 -2.68
C CYS A 158 -18.91 21.09 -1.17
N THR A 159 -19.63 21.92 -0.41
CA THR A 159 -19.60 21.92 1.06
C THR A 159 -21.02 22.02 1.58
N VAL A 160 -21.47 21.00 2.31
CA VAL A 160 -22.70 21.04 3.10
C VAL A 160 -22.39 21.86 4.35
N ASP A 161 -22.77 23.14 4.37
CA ASP A 161 -22.52 24.00 5.53
C ASP A 161 -23.62 23.82 6.58
N ALA A 162 -23.34 22.99 7.59
CA ALA A 162 -24.21 22.79 8.75
C ALA A 162 -24.31 24.03 9.66
N THR A 163 -23.57 25.11 9.39
CA THR A 163 -23.50 26.30 10.26
C THR A 163 -24.38 27.47 9.80
N PHE A 164 -25.08 27.36 8.67
CA PHE A 164 -26.02 28.40 8.24
C PHE A 164 -27.30 28.40 9.11
N LYS A 165 -27.41 29.38 10.02
CA LYS A 165 -28.56 29.53 10.91
C LYS A 165 -29.64 30.43 10.30
N ARG A 166 -30.86 29.91 10.13
CA ARG A 166 -32.09 30.70 9.89
C ARG A 166 -32.51 31.48 11.15
N THR A 167 -33.03 32.69 10.96
CA THR A 167 -33.70 33.53 11.98
C THR A 167 -35.07 32.93 12.37
N PRO A 168 -35.55 33.00 13.63
CA PRO A 168 -36.39 31.94 14.21
C PRO A 168 -37.91 32.21 14.14
N ALA A 169 -38.69 31.16 13.94
CA ALA A 169 -40.15 31.15 14.17
C ALA A 169 -40.51 30.22 15.34
N ARG A 170 -40.44 30.79 16.55
CA ARG A 170 -40.69 30.17 17.88
C ARG A 170 -42.12 29.65 18.12
N LYS A 171 -42.94 29.44 17.09
CA LYS A 171 -44.34 28.97 17.23
C LYS A 171 -44.56 27.48 16.93
N ARG A 172 -43.64 26.79 16.24
CA ARG A 172 -43.81 25.37 15.88
C ARG A 172 -43.46 24.39 17.00
N LEU A 173 -42.47 24.73 17.85
CA LEU A 173 -42.04 23.83 18.93
C LEU A 173 -43.10 23.67 20.03
N GLU A 174 -43.85 24.74 20.32
CA GLU A 174 -44.93 24.72 21.31
C GLU A 174 -46.18 23.97 20.82
N ALA A 175 -46.41 23.91 19.51
CA ALA A 175 -47.49 23.11 18.91
C ALA A 175 -47.15 21.62 18.95
N MET A 176 -45.93 21.25 18.55
CA MET A 176 -45.47 19.86 18.51
C MET A 176 -45.33 19.26 19.93
N SER A 177 -44.93 20.06 20.93
CA SER A 177 -44.87 19.59 22.32
C SER A 177 -46.25 19.30 22.91
N ARG A 178 -47.29 20.04 22.47
CA ARG A 178 -48.66 19.87 22.94
C ARG A 178 -49.30 18.62 22.34
N GLU A 179 -49.03 18.37 21.06
CA GLU A 179 -49.50 17.19 20.32
C GLU A 179 -48.89 15.88 20.85
N LEU A 180 -47.60 15.89 21.21
CA LEU A 180 -46.92 14.75 21.85
C LEU A 180 -47.47 14.42 23.25
N GLN A 181 -48.01 15.42 23.95
CA GLN A 181 -48.56 15.24 25.29
C GLN A 181 -50.00 14.71 25.25
N GLU A 182 -50.78 15.06 24.21
CA GLU A 182 -52.09 14.47 23.93
C GLU A 182 -51.98 13.01 23.48
N LEU A 183 -51.00 12.67 22.63
CA LEU A 183 -50.78 11.29 22.17
C LEU A 183 -50.28 10.34 23.28
N ARG A 184 -49.58 10.87 24.29
CA ARG A 184 -49.15 10.08 25.45
C ARG A 184 -50.30 9.74 26.39
N ASN A 185 -51.22 10.67 26.62
CA ASN A 185 -52.40 10.41 27.45
C ASN A 185 -53.41 9.44 26.80
N GLN A 186 -53.35 9.24 25.48
CA GLN A 186 -54.20 8.30 24.76
C GLN A 186 -53.69 6.85 24.79
N ARG A 187 -52.46 6.60 25.28
CA ARG A 187 -51.81 5.27 25.22
C ARG A 187 -51.92 4.45 26.51
N ASP A 188 -52.46 5.01 27.59
CA ASP A 188 -52.55 4.37 28.91
C ASP A 188 -53.90 3.66 29.20
N GLU A 189 -54.82 3.55 28.22
CA GLU A 189 -56.20 3.04 28.46
C GLU A 189 -56.55 1.64 27.88
N ASP A 190 -55.63 0.83 27.33
CA ASP A 190 -55.99 -0.52 26.80
C ASP A 190 -55.07 -1.69 27.27
N PRO A 191 -55.62 -2.84 27.75
CA PRO A 191 -54.85 -3.98 28.26
C PRO A 191 -54.57 -5.07 27.19
N PRO A 192 -53.65 -6.04 27.44
CA PRO A 192 -53.01 -6.81 26.38
C PRO A 192 -53.72 -8.12 26.04
N SER A 193 -53.69 -8.51 24.76
CA SER A 193 -53.96 -9.88 24.32
C SER A 193 -52.88 -10.41 23.39
N SER A 194 -52.62 -11.71 23.54
CA SER A 194 -51.48 -12.49 23.08
C SER A 194 -51.66 -13.10 21.68
N ARG A 195 -50.53 -13.26 20.95
CA ARG A 195 -50.06 -14.44 20.16
C ARG A 195 -49.54 -14.10 18.75
N THR A 196 -48.24 -14.39 18.54
CA THR A 196 -47.56 -15.10 17.42
C THR A 196 -48.22 -15.04 16.03
N GLU A 197 -47.54 -14.68 14.92
CA GLU A 197 -46.37 -15.36 14.33
C GLU A 197 -45.69 -14.53 13.20
N SER A 198 -44.35 -14.67 13.10
CA SER A 198 -43.41 -14.53 11.96
C SER A 198 -43.64 -13.56 10.78
N THR A 199 -42.72 -12.59 10.64
CA THR A 199 -42.07 -12.24 9.37
C THR A 199 -40.60 -11.89 9.62
N ALA A 200 -39.70 -12.52 8.86
CA ALA A 200 -38.26 -12.41 8.98
C ALA A 200 -37.76 -11.06 8.47
N ASP A 201 -37.14 -10.29 9.36
CA ASP A 201 -36.37 -9.10 9.04
C ASP A 201 -34.92 -9.52 8.76
N SER A 202 -34.49 -9.38 7.51
CA SER A 202 -33.10 -9.63 7.12
C SER A 202 -32.33 -8.31 7.22
N GLY A 203 -31.79 -8.05 8.41
CA GLY A 203 -30.78 -7.02 8.63
C GLY A 203 -29.46 -7.31 7.91
N PRO A 204 -28.53 -6.34 7.86
CA PRO A 204 -27.27 -6.48 7.15
C PRO A 204 -26.44 -7.62 7.77
N SER A 205 -26.11 -8.62 6.96
CA SER A 205 -25.32 -9.78 7.34
C SER A 205 -23.99 -9.37 7.96
N THR A 206 -23.74 -9.85 9.18
CA THR A 206 -22.48 -9.83 9.91
C THR A 206 -21.33 -10.39 9.07
N ILE A 207 -20.18 -9.71 9.13
CA ILE A 207 -18.92 -10.11 8.51
C ILE A 207 -18.28 -11.17 9.41
N GLU A 208 -18.67 -12.43 9.28
CA GLU A 208 -18.01 -13.54 9.97
C GLU A 208 -17.73 -14.67 8.97
N ASP A 209 -16.51 -14.67 8.44
CA ASP A 209 -15.87 -15.84 7.85
C ASP A 209 -14.99 -16.45 8.97
N ASP A 210 -15.64 -16.94 10.02
CA ASP A 210 -15.01 -17.52 11.22
C ASP A 210 -15.10 -19.05 11.19
N GLY A 211 -14.76 -19.63 10.04
CA GLY A 211 -14.51 -21.08 9.99
C GLY A 211 -13.37 -21.43 10.94
N GLN A 212 -13.49 -22.53 11.67
CA GLN A 212 -12.37 -23.01 12.48
C GLN A 212 -11.35 -23.72 11.57
N ASP A 213 -10.06 -23.49 11.82
CA ASP A 213 -9.02 -24.23 11.12
C ASP A 213 -9.12 -25.74 11.41
N ASP A 214 -9.00 -26.55 10.36
CA ASP A 214 -8.89 -28.00 10.43
C ASP A 214 -7.65 -28.46 9.67
N PHE A 215 -6.63 -28.93 10.38
CA PHE A 215 -5.38 -29.38 9.75
C PHE A 215 -5.37 -30.89 9.52
N SER A 216 -6.45 -31.59 9.82
CA SER A 216 -6.53 -33.04 9.59
C SER A 216 -6.69 -33.36 8.10
N LEU A 217 -6.12 -34.50 7.69
CA LEU A 217 -6.17 -35.03 6.33
C LEU A 217 -6.78 -36.42 6.40
N SER A 218 -7.79 -36.67 5.56
CA SER A 218 -8.55 -37.93 5.55
C SER A 218 -7.75 -39.10 4.95
N ILE A 219 -6.73 -38.77 4.16
CA ILE A 219 -5.84 -39.71 3.47
C ILE A 219 -4.53 -39.90 4.24
N PRO A 220 -3.83 -41.05 4.11
CA PRO A 220 -2.60 -41.31 4.85
C PRO A 220 -1.37 -40.57 4.29
N ALA A 221 -1.39 -40.24 2.99
CA ALA A 221 -0.33 -39.51 2.32
C ALA A 221 -0.90 -38.67 1.16
N VAL A 222 -0.28 -37.53 0.92
CA VAL A 222 -0.54 -36.62 -0.21
C VAL A 222 0.55 -36.80 -1.27
N SER A 223 0.23 -36.54 -2.54
CA SER A 223 1.18 -36.76 -3.65
C SER A 223 1.30 -35.58 -4.60
N LEU A 224 2.53 -35.28 -5.02
CA LEU A 224 2.84 -34.29 -6.06
C LEU A 224 3.79 -34.89 -7.11
N ASN A 225 3.32 -35.08 -8.35
CA ASN A 225 4.09 -35.63 -9.48
C ASN A 225 4.92 -36.88 -9.11
N GLY A 226 4.33 -37.79 -8.33
CA GLY A 226 4.97 -39.04 -7.89
C GLY A 226 5.74 -38.96 -6.58
N VAL A 227 5.94 -37.76 -6.00
CA VAL A 227 6.48 -37.60 -4.65
C VAL A 227 5.36 -37.77 -3.63
N LEU A 228 5.53 -38.67 -2.66
CA LEU A 228 4.58 -38.97 -1.59
C LEU A 228 5.07 -38.37 -0.27
N ILE A 229 4.17 -37.69 0.44
CA ILE A 229 4.44 -37.10 1.76
C ILE A 229 3.36 -37.54 2.73
N GLU A 230 3.77 -37.91 3.94
CA GLU A 230 2.86 -38.30 5.00
C GLU A 230 1.95 -37.13 5.40
N SER A 231 0.68 -37.45 5.67
CA SER A 231 -0.32 -36.44 6.05
C SER A 231 0.01 -35.72 7.36
N SER A 232 0.76 -36.35 8.26
CA SER A 232 1.30 -35.74 9.49
C SER A 232 2.19 -34.53 9.18
N VAL A 233 3.09 -34.67 8.20
CA VAL A 233 4.04 -33.61 7.78
C VAL A 233 3.28 -32.44 7.15
N ALA A 234 2.30 -32.73 6.29
CA ALA A 234 1.46 -31.71 5.69
C ALA A 234 0.60 -30.98 6.74
N ALA A 235 0.00 -31.69 7.69
CA ALA A 235 -0.75 -31.11 8.79
C ALA A 235 0.11 -30.18 9.67
N GLU A 236 1.34 -30.59 9.98
CA GLU A 236 2.29 -29.76 10.73
C GLU A 236 2.68 -28.49 9.96
N ALA A 237 2.85 -28.59 8.64
CA ALA A 237 3.11 -27.44 7.79
C ALA A 237 1.95 -26.44 7.81
N PHE A 238 0.71 -26.92 7.71
CA PHE A 238 -0.48 -26.07 7.80
C PHE A 238 -0.64 -25.40 9.17
N LYS A 239 -0.39 -26.15 10.24
CA LYS A 239 -0.38 -25.59 11.60
C LYS A 239 0.66 -24.49 11.75
N THR A 240 1.90 -24.76 11.32
CA THR A 240 2.98 -23.77 11.37
C THR A 240 2.66 -22.54 10.52
N PHE A 241 2.06 -22.74 9.35
CA PHE A 241 1.63 -21.64 8.48
C PHE A 241 0.60 -20.74 9.18
N ALA A 242 -0.43 -21.33 9.80
CA ALA A 242 -1.46 -20.59 10.51
C ALA A 242 -0.91 -19.80 11.71
N GLU A 243 0.04 -20.38 12.45
CA GLU A 243 0.63 -19.78 13.65
C GLU A 243 1.66 -18.68 13.33
N VAL A 244 2.52 -18.89 12.31
CA VAL A 244 3.70 -18.04 12.10
C VAL A 244 3.59 -17.18 10.84
N PHE A 245 3.08 -17.70 9.74
CA PHE A 245 3.12 -17.03 8.43
C PHE A 245 1.85 -16.20 8.18
N ARG A 246 0.66 -16.77 8.45
CA ARG A 246 -0.63 -16.10 8.25
C ARG A 246 -0.73 -14.74 8.98
N PRO A 247 -0.24 -14.55 10.22
CA PRO A 247 -0.30 -13.26 10.89
C PRO A 247 0.52 -12.16 10.20
N GLN A 248 1.60 -12.53 9.50
CA GLN A 248 2.47 -11.59 8.78
C GLN A 248 1.86 -11.17 7.44
N LEU A 249 1.07 -12.04 6.80
CA LEU A 249 0.35 -11.75 5.55
C LEU A 249 -1.07 -12.39 5.58
N PRO A 250 -2.06 -11.72 6.20
CA PRO A 250 -3.39 -12.28 6.51
C PRO A 250 -4.34 -12.23 5.31
N VAL A 251 -3.91 -12.80 4.18
CA VAL A 251 -4.66 -12.84 2.92
C VAL A 251 -5.50 -14.11 2.76
N ILE A 252 -5.18 -15.14 3.55
CA ILE A 252 -5.89 -16.41 3.62
C ILE A 252 -6.65 -16.46 4.94
N GLY A 253 -7.94 -16.80 4.86
CA GLY A 253 -8.80 -17.01 6.03
C GLY A 253 -8.53 -18.34 6.73
N SER A 254 -9.59 -18.92 7.30
CA SER A 254 -9.53 -20.26 7.86
C SER A 254 -9.22 -21.32 6.80
N LEU A 255 -8.49 -22.35 7.20
CA LEU A 255 -7.98 -23.39 6.33
C LEU A 255 -8.42 -24.77 6.80
N SER A 256 -8.91 -25.56 5.85
CA SER A 256 -9.06 -27.01 5.98
C SER A 256 -7.99 -27.67 5.10
N ALA A 257 -7.08 -28.46 5.68
CA ALA A 257 -5.99 -29.09 4.95
C ALA A 257 -6.54 -30.07 3.89
N ASP A 258 -7.56 -30.86 4.25
CA ASP A 258 -8.24 -31.78 3.34
C ASP A 258 -8.93 -31.05 2.18
N ASP A 259 -9.73 -30.01 2.47
CA ASP A 259 -10.43 -29.24 1.43
C ASP A 259 -9.45 -28.48 0.53
N THR A 260 -8.38 -27.94 1.10
CA THR A 260 -7.35 -27.23 0.34
C THR A 260 -6.62 -28.20 -0.59
N TYR A 261 -6.32 -29.42 -0.14
CA TYR A 261 -5.70 -30.44 -0.99
C TYR A 261 -6.61 -30.85 -2.16
N GLN A 262 -7.91 -31.06 -1.91
CA GLN A 262 -8.84 -31.51 -2.94
C GLN A 262 -9.26 -30.41 -3.92
N SER A 263 -9.54 -29.20 -3.40
CA SER A 263 -10.15 -28.12 -4.18
C SER A 263 -9.15 -27.05 -4.63
N GLN A 264 -8.04 -26.89 -3.92
CA GLN A 264 -7.06 -25.83 -4.14
C GLN A 264 -5.61 -26.36 -4.09
N PRO A 265 -5.26 -27.40 -4.87
CA PRO A 265 -3.99 -28.11 -4.74
C PRO A 265 -2.77 -27.19 -4.91
N PHE A 266 -2.85 -26.18 -5.79
CA PHE A 266 -1.77 -25.22 -5.94
C PHE A 266 -1.49 -24.44 -4.64
N LEU A 267 -2.52 -23.99 -3.92
CA LEU A 267 -2.34 -23.32 -2.64
C LEU A 267 -1.80 -24.28 -1.58
N PHE A 268 -2.35 -25.50 -1.51
CA PHE A 268 -1.88 -26.54 -0.59
C PHE A 268 -0.37 -26.76 -0.71
N TRP A 269 0.11 -27.03 -1.92
CA TRP A 269 1.53 -27.31 -2.15
C TRP A 269 2.41 -26.07 -2.00
N THR A 270 1.85 -24.87 -2.21
CA THR A 270 2.54 -23.60 -1.94
C THR A 270 2.80 -23.41 -0.44
N ILE A 271 1.83 -23.73 0.42
CA ILE A 271 2.03 -23.69 1.87
C ILE A 271 3.12 -24.68 2.27
N VAL A 272 3.03 -25.94 1.82
CA VAL A 272 4.00 -26.98 2.19
C VAL A 272 5.43 -26.62 1.75
N ILE A 273 5.62 -26.14 0.51
CA ILE A 273 6.97 -25.79 0.02
C ILE A 273 7.56 -24.57 0.74
N ILE A 274 6.75 -23.56 1.07
CA ILE A 274 7.21 -22.39 1.84
C ILE A 274 7.72 -22.83 3.20
N ILE A 275 6.96 -23.69 3.88
CA ILE A 275 7.38 -24.24 5.17
C ILE A 275 8.71 -25.01 5.04
N ALA A 276 8.85 -25.86 4.01
CA ALA A 276 10.08 -26.59 3.75
C ALA A 276 11.29 -25.67 3.46
N CYS A 277 11.07 -24.51 2.84
CA CYS A 277 12.15 -23.54 2.56
C CYS A 277 12.65 -22.82 3.82
N HIS A 278 11.75 -22.50 4.75
CA HIS A 278 12.05 -21.59 5.85
C HIS A 278 12.44 -22.31 7.14
N LEU A 279 11.89 -23.49 7.41
CA LEU A 279 12.18 -24.20 8.65
C LEU A 279 13.53 -24.92 8.61
N PRO A 280 14.38 -24.74 9.63
CA PRO A 280 15.65 -25.47 9.73
C PRO A 280 15.40 -26.93 10.15
N GLY A 281 16.29 -27.83 9.71
CA GLY A 281 16.29 -29.25 10.10
C GLY A 281 16.38 -30.19 8.91
N GLN A 282 17.00 -31.35 9.12
CA GLN A 282 17.24 -32.34 8.06
C GLN A 282 15.93 -32.78 7.38
N GLN A 283 14.85 -32.95 8.14
CA GLN A 283 13.54 -33.34 7.61
C GLN A 283 12.98 -32.35 6.56
N TYR A 284 13.12 -31.03 6.79
CA TYR A 284 12.60 -30.02 5.86
C TYR A 284 13.55 -29.82 4.68
N ALA A 285 14.85 -29.99 4.87
CA ALA A 285 15.84 -29.97 3.79
C ALA A 285 15.59 -31.14 2.80
N GLU A 286 15.38 -32.35 3.30
CA GLU A 286 15.02 -33.51 2.47
C GLU A 286 13.68 -33.30 1.77
N LEU A 287 12.68 -32.77 2.48
CA LEU A 287 11.37 -32.43 1.91
C LEU A 287 11.49 -31.41 0.77
N LEU A 288 12.31 -30.36 0.94
CA LEU A 288 12.56 -29.35 -0.08
C LEU A 288 13.25 -29.97 -1.31
N GLN A 289 14.28 -30.79 -1.11
CA GLN A 289 14.99 -31.47 -2.22
C GLN A 289 14.05 -32.34 -3.06
N LEU A 290 13.10 -33.03 -2.40
CA LEU A 290 12.11 -33.86 -3.09
C LEU A 290 11.04 -33.02 -3.82
N LEU A 291 10.58 -31.93 -3.20
CA LEU A 291 9.45 -31.15 -3.72
C LEU A 291 9.81 -30.05 -4.71
N GLN A 292 11.04 -29.55 -4.71
CA GLN A 292 11.41 -28.35 -5.47
C GLN A 292 11.06 -28.47 -6.96
N ALA A 293 11.58 -29.49 -7.66
CA ALA A 293 11.33 -29.66 -9.10
C ALA A 293 9.85 -29.98 -9.44
N PRO A 294 9.17 -30.91 -8.74
CA PRO A 294 7.73 -31.13 -8.89
C PRO A 294 6.89 -29.87 -8.71
N TYR A 295 7.17 -29.08 -7.68
CA TYR A 295 6.44 -27.85 -7.39
C TYR A 295 6.71 -26.77 -8.42
N THR A 296 7.97 -26.54 -8.82
CA THR A 296 8.31 -25.58 -9.88
C THR A 296 7.61 -25.91 -11.19
N THR A 297 7.48 -27.20 -11.53
CA THR A 297 6.72 -27.64 -12.70
C THR A 297 5.24 -27.27 -12.60
N MET A 298 4.61 -27.56 -11.45
CA MET A 298 3.22 -27.16 -11.20
C MET A 298 3.07 -25.63 -11.28
N LEU A 299 3.95 -24.88 -10.63
CA LEU A 299 3.94 -23.42 -10.60
C LEU A 299 3.93 -22.87 -12.03
N HIS A 300 4.87 -23.28 -12.89
CA HIS A 300 4.93 -22.81 -14.26
C HIS A 300 3.67 -23.15 -15.08
N GLN A 301 3.05 -24.30 -14.84
CA GLN A 301 1.79 -24.68 -15.49
C GLN A 301 0.60 -23.84 -15.00
N GLN A 302 0.54 -23.58 -13.69
CA GLN A 302 -0.63 -22.95 -13.05
C GLN A 302 -0.68 -21.43 -13.23
N ILE A 303 0.46 -20.74 -13.32
CA ILE A 303 0.50 -19.26 -13.34
C ILE A 303 0.03 -18.64 -14.65
N LEU A 304 0.04 -19.41 -15.75
CA LEU A 304 -0.46 -18.97 -17.06
C LEU A 304 -1.81 -19.62 -17.44
N ASP A 305 -2.37 -20.43 -16.55
CA ASP A 305 -3.67 -21.08 -16.73
C ASP A 305 -4.81 -20.12 -16.35
N ALA A 306 -5.16 -19.25 -17.29
CA ALA A 306 -6.17 -18.20 -17.12
C ALA A 306 -7.61 -18.71 -17.31
N PRO A 307 -8.60 -18.17 -16.56
CA PRO A 307 -8.47 -17.12 -15.54
C PRO A 307 -7.93 -17.67 -14.21
N LEU A 308 -7.13 -16.86 -13.51
CA LEU A 308 -6.55 -17.22 -12.21
C LEU A 308 -7.59 -16.96 -11.10
N PRO A 309 -8.10 -17.99 -10.40
CA PRO A 309 -9.00 -17.81 -9.27
C PRO A 309 -8.27 -17.27 -8.04
N LEU A 310 -9.05 -16.77 -7.06
CA LEU A 310 -8.54 -16.07 -5.87
C LEU A 310 -7.44 -16.84 -5.12
N TYR A 311 -7.58 -18.15 -4.93
CA TYR A 311 -6.58 -18.95 -4.21
C TYR A 311 -5.24 -19.04 -4.95
N LYS A 312 -5.23 -19.00 -6.30
CA LYS A 312 -3.98 -18.98 -7.08
C LYS A 312 -3.29 -17.60 -6.94
N ILE A 313 -4.06 -16.52 -6.87
CA ILE A 313 -3.53 -15.16 -6.59
C ILE A 313 -2.93 -15.12 -5.18
N GLN A 314 -3.64 -15.65 -4.17
CA GLN A 314 -3.14 -15.74 -2.80
C GLN A 314 -1.85 -16.56 -2.72
N ALA A 315 -1.78 -17.71 -3.39
CA ALA A 315 -0.58 -18.53 -3.47
C ALA A 315 0.61 -17.80 -4.12
N LEU A 316 0.39 -17.12 -5.25
CA LEU A 316 1.41 -16.26 -5.87
C LEU A 316 1.88 -15.14 -4.94
N LEU A 317 0.97 -14.54 -4.20
CA LEU A 317 1.28 -13.49 -3.25
C LEU A 317 2.15 -13.99 -2.09
N LEU A 318 1.88 -15.22 -1.59
CA LEU A 318 2.74 -15.88 -0.61
C LEU A 318 4.16 -16.08 -1.19
N LEU A 319 4.28 -16.54 -2.44
CA LEU A 319 5.59 -16.72 -3.10
C LEU A 319 6.33 -15.39 -3.33
N CYS A 320 5.64 -14.27 -3.53
CA CYS A 320 6.30 -12.96 -3.62
C CYS A 320 6.83 -12.49 -2.25
N HIS A 321 6.20 -12.92 -1.16
CA HIS A 321 6.57 -12.53 0.21
C HIS A 321 7.64 -13.47 0.82
N TRP A 322 7.52 -14.76 0.52
CA TRP A 322 8.40 -15.87 0.88
C TRP A 322 8.78 -16.67 -0.37
N PRO A 323 9.71 -16.16 -1.19
CA PRO A 323 10.07 -16.81 -2.45
C PRO A 323 10.90 -18.06 -2.23
N LEU A 324 10.86 -18.94 -3.22
CA LEU A 324 11.71 -20.12 -3.28
C LEU A 324 13.20 -19.70 -3.33
N PRO A 325 14.11 -20.50 -2.73
CA PRO A 325 15.54 -20.25 -2.81
C PRO A 325 16.03 -20.09 -4.25
N CYS A 326 16.80 -19.04 -4.52
CA CYS A 326 17.38 -18.80 -5.84
C CYS A 326 18.91 -18.87 -5.81
N GLU A 327 19.52 -19.44 -6.86
CA GLU A 327 20.98 -19.53 -6.98
C GLU A 327 21.65 -18.15 -7.08
N THR A 328 20.96 -17.14 -7.62
CA THR A 328 21.41 -15.75 -7.77
C THR A 328 20.21 -14.82 -7.69
N GLN A 329 20.38 -13.63 -7.11
CA GLN A 329 19.26 -12.66 -6.98
C GLN A 329 18.72 -12.20 -8.34
N THR A 330 19.54 -12.23 -9.41
CA THR A 330 19.12 -11.97 -10.79
C THR A 330 18.12 -13.00 -11.33
N ARG A 331 18.06 -14.19 -10.72
CA ARG A 331 17.12 -15.26 -11.06
C ARG A 331 15.88 -15.30 -10.17
N ASP A 332 15.69 -14.35 -9.25
CA ASP A 332 14.48 -14.27 -8.42
C ASP A 332 13.26 -13.85 -9.29
N PRO A 333 12.25 -14.73 -9.49
CA PRO A 333 11.11 -14.46 -10.35
C PRO A 333 10.00 -13.63 -9.66
N SER A 334 10.19 -13.23 -8.39
CA SER A 334 9.17 -12.56 -7.57
C SER A 334 8.57 -11.32 -8.24
N TRP A 335 9.36 -10.54 -8.98
CA TRP A 335 8.87 -9.36 -9.71
C TRP A 335 7.93 -9.74 -10.86
N LEU A 336 8.21 -10.83 -11.57
CA LEU A 336 7.34 -11.34 -12.63
C LEU A 336 6.03 -11.87 -12.05
N TYR A 337 6.10 -12.58 -10.91
CA TYR A 337 4.91 -13.03 -10.18
C TYR A 337 4.05 -11.85 -9.72
N CYS A 338 4.66 -10.75 -9.27
CA CYS A 338 3.93 -9.51 -8.96
C CYS A 338 3.16 -8.96 -10.16
N GLY A 339 3.75 -8.97 -11.35
CA GLY A 339 3.04 -8.56 -12.57
C GLY A 339 1.81 -9.44 -12.86
N VAL A 340 1.97 -10.76 -12.80
CA VAL A 340 0.88 -11.72 -13.04
C VAL A 340 -0.23 -11.56 -11.99
N LEU A 341 0.12 -11.51 -10.70
CA LEU A 341 -0.88 -11.45 -9.62
C LEU A 341 -1.67 -10.14 -9.64
N ILE A 342 -1.06 -9.00 -9.96
CA ILE A 342 -1.76 -7.70 -10.02
C ILE A 342 -2.78 -7.71 -11.16
N GLN A 343 -2.38 -8.20 -12.33
CA GLN A 343 -3.27 -8.27 -13.49
C GLN A 343 -4.40 -9.28 -13.26
N ALA A 344 -4.12 -10.41 -12.61
CA ALA A 344 -5.14 -11.36 -12.20
C ALA A 344 -6.12 -10.76 -11.17
N ALA A 345 -5.62 -10.03 -10.18
CA ALA A 345 -6.44 -9.36 -9.17
C ALA A 345 -7.36 -8.30 -9.78
N ARG A 346 -6.85 -7.50 -10.73
CA ARG A 346 -7.66 -6.53 -11.48
C ARG A 346 -8.69 -7.21 -12.39
N PHE A 347 -8.35 -8.34 -13.01
CA PHE A 347 -9.32 -9.13 -13.79
C PHE A 347 -10.48 -9.64 -12.93
N MET A 348 -10.21 -9.98 -11.66
CA MET A 348 -11.23 -10.32 -10.67
C MET A 348 -11.93 -9.11 -10.03
N SER A 349 -11.56 -7.89 -10.43
CA SER A 349 -12.02 -6.62 -9.86
C SER A 349 -11.83 -6.57 -8.34
N LEU A 350 -10.67 -7.01 -7.83
CA LEU A 350 -10.34 -6.91 -6.40
C LEU A 350 -10.01 -5.47 -5.98
N ASP A 351 -9.63 -4.63 -6.94
CA ASP A 351 -9.36 -3.19 -6.82
C ASP A 351 -10.64 -2.34 -6.66
N ARG A 352 -11.81 -2.92 -6.95
CA ARG A 352 -13.09 -2.19 -6.96
C ARG A 352 -13.84 -2.35 -5.65
N GLN A 353 -14.45 -1.26 -5.20
CA GLN A 353 -15.22 -1.23 -3.95
C GLN A 353 -16.55 -2.01 -4.02
N GLN A 354 -17.08 -2.17 -5.23
CA GLN A 354 -18.30 -2.91 -5.51
C GLN A 354 -18.01 -4.41 -5.53
N THR A 355 -18.87 -5.19 -4.87
CA THR A 355 -18.79 -6.65 -4.92
C THR A 355 -19.24 -7.14 -6.29
N VAL A 356 -18.29 -7.61 -7.09
CA VAL A 356 -18.62 -8.27 -8.37
C VAL A 356 -19.19 -9.65 -8.07
N PRO A 357 -20.40 -9.99 -8.56
CA PRO A 357 -21.01 -11.31 -8.36
C PRO A 357 -20.17 -12.41 -9.04
N SER A 358 -20.32 -13.65 -8.58
CA SER A 358 -19.70 -14.83 -9.21
C SER A 358 -20.37 -15.14 -10.56
N LEU A 359 -20.03 -14.37 -11.60
CA LEU A 359 -20.57 -14.56 -12.94
C LEU A 359 -19.80 -15.67 -13.66
N ARG A 360 -20.53 -16.61 -14.30
CA ARG A 360 -19.92 -17.63 -15.16
C ARG A 360 -19.09 -17.01 -16.29
N SER A 361 -19.45 -15.83 -16.76
CA SER A 361 -18.71 -15.09 -17.79
C SER A 361 -17.30 -14.68 -17.37
N LEU A 362 -17.04 -14.56 -16.06
CA LEU A 362 -15.70 -14.28 -15.52
C LEU A 362 -14.88 -15.56 -15.31
N GLY A 363 -15.52 -16.74 -15.28
CA GLY A 363 -14.86 -18.04 -15.09
C GLY A 363 -14.25 -18.25 -13.70
N VAL A 364 -14.46 -17.33 -12.76
CA VAL A 364 -13.89 -17.36 -11.40
C VAL A 364 -14.96 -17.05 -10.36
N ALA A 365 -14.87 -17.74 -9.21
CA ALA A 365 -15.70 -17.43 -8.06
C ALA A 365 -15.24 -16.12 -7.39
N SER A 366 -16.19 -15.36 -6.85
CA SER A 366 -15.93 -14.06 -6.24
C SER A 366 -15.11 -14.16 -4.95
N GLY A 367 -15.23 -15.26 -4.20
CA GLY A 367 -14.69 -15.40 -2.85
C GLY A 367 -15.41 -14.50 -1.82
N SER A 368 -15.01 -14.62 -0.54
CA SER A 368 -15.56 -13.79 0.54
C SER A 368 -15.06 -12.34 0.43
N ILE A 369 -15.87 -11.38 0.87
CA ILE A 369 -15.50 -9.95 0.85
C ILE A 369 -14.19 -9.69 1.60
N ARG A 370 -13.99 -10.35 2.73
CA ARG A 370 -12.77 -10.27 3.54
C ARG A 370 -11.56 -10.78 2.77
N ALA A 371 -11.65 -11.96 2.18
CA ALA A 371 -10.55 -12.54 1.40
C ALA A 371 -10.19 -11.66 0.19
N ARG A 372 -11.19 -11.11 -0.52
CA ARG A 372 -10.96 -10.16 -1.63
C ARG A 372 -10.21 -8.92 -1.18
N ILE A 373 -10.71 -8.24 -0.14
CA ILE A 373 -10.12 -7.02 0.38
C ILE A 373 -8.68 -7.29 0.84
N ASN A 374 -8.48 -8.28 1.70
CA ASN A 374 -7.17 -8.57 2.25
C ASN A 374 -6.19 -8.99 1.14
N THR A 375 -6.64 -9.73 0.13
CA THR A 375 -5.81 -10.09 -1.03
C THR A 375 -5.39 -8.85 -1.82
N TRP A 376 -6.30 -7.90 -2.09
CA TRP A 376 -5.93 -6.66 -2.79
C TRP A 376 -4.95 -5.80 -1.98
N LEU A 377 -5.21 -5.62 -0.68
CA LEU A 377 -4.30 -4.94 0.24
C LEU A 377 -2.91 -5.61 0.28
N GLY A 378 -2.89 -6.94 0.23
CA GLY A 378 -1.67 -7.74 0.13
C GLY A 378 -0.94 -7.52 -1.20
N CYS A 379 -1.66 -7.53 -2.33
CA CYS A 379 -1.09 -7.22 -3.65
C CYS A 379 -0.40 -5.85 -3.63
N PHE A 380 -1.07 -4.83 -3.09
CA PHE A 380 -0.51 -3.49 -2.94
C PHE A 380 0.72 -3.47 -2.02
N CYS A 381 0.62 -4.03 -0.82
CA CYS A 381 1.69 -3.99 0.17
C CYS A 381 2.96 -4.72 -0.32
N VAL A 382 2.81 -5.96 -0.81
CA VAL A 382 3.94 -6.78 -1.26
C VAL A 382 4.58 -6.22 -2.52
N SER A 383 3.78 -5.77 -3.51
CA SER A 383 4.33 -5.23 -4.76
C SER A 383 5.03 -3.88 -4.56
N THR A 384 4.48 -2.99 -3.72
CA THR A 384 5.13 -1.73 -3.37
C THR A 384 6.44 -1.97 -2.65
N SER A 385 6.44 -2.84 -1.63
CA SER A 385 7.66 -3.18 -0.89
C SER A 385 8.72 -3.84 -1.79
N LEU A 386 8.33 -4.75 -2.67
CA LEU A 386 9.26 -5.38 -3.62
C LEU A 386 9.82 -4.37 -4.62
N SER A 387 8.98 -3.49 -5.19
CA SER A 387 9.42 -2.46 -6.13
C SER A 387 10.49 -1.56 -5.50
N LEU A 388 10.28 -1.18 -4.23
CA LEU A 388 11.20 -0.35 -3.46
C LEU A 388 12.57 -1.03 -3.32
N HIS A 389 12.60 -2.33 -2.99
CA HIS A 389 13.84 -3.11 -2.88
C HIS A 389 14.53 -3.40 -4.21
N LEU A 390 13.83 -3.28 -5.33
CA LEU A 390 14.39 -3.42 -6.69
C LEU A 390 14.78 -2.07 -7.32
N GLY A 391 14.53 -0.97 -6.62
CA GLY A 391 14.74 0.38 -7.14
C GLY A 391 13.82 0.70 -8.31
N LEU A 392 12.57 0.28 -8.21
CA LEU A 392 11.52 0.43 -9.22
C LEU A 392 10.35 1.26 -8.67
N PRO A 393 9.62 1.99 -9.53
CA PRO A 393 8.36 2.63 -9.14
C PRO A 393 7.32 1.59 -8.68
N PRO A 394 6.49 1.91 -7.68
CA PRO A 394 5.34 1.11 -7.30
C PRO A 394 4.40 0.88 -8.49
N PRO A 395 3.91 -0.36 -8.71
CA PRO A 395 3.04 -0.66 -9.85
C PRO A 395 1.56 -0.26 -9.63
N ILE A 396 1.19 0.12 -8.41
CA ILE A 396 -0.15 0.58 -8.03
C ILE A 396 0.02 1.97 -7.41
N ASP A 397 -0.20 3.00 -8.22
CA ASP A 397 0.17 4.38 -7.91
C ASP A 397 -0.88 5.43 -8.31
N SER A 398 -2.07 5.03 -8.75
CA SER A 398 -3.12 5.96 -9.17
C SER A 398 -3.97 6.46 -7.99
N ASP A 399 -4.54 7.67 -8.12
CA ASP A 399 -5.45 8.24 -7.12
C ASP A 399 -6.69 7.36 -6.87
N LEU A 400 -7.19 6.71 -7.93
CA LEU A 400 -8.30 5.75 -7.83
C LEU A 400 -7.90 4.52 -7.00
N ASP A 401 -6.70 3.98 -7.24
CA ASP A 401 -6.17 2.86 -6.46
C ASP A 401 -6.03 3.27 -4.97
N PHE A 402 -5.44 4.42 -4.68
CA PHE A 402 -5.32 4.91 -3.30
C PHE A 402 -6.68 5.14 -2.62
N GLY A 403 -7.65 5.71 -3.34
CA GLY A 403 -9.03 5.85 -2.85
C GLY A 403 -9.67 4.51 -2.50
N SER A 404 -9.44 3.48 -3.32
CA SER A 404 -9.91 2.11 -3.04
C SER A 404 -9.26 1.53 -1.78
N ILE A 405 -7.94 1.66 -1.64
CA ILE A 405 -7.17 1.12 -0.51
C ILE A 405 -7.61 1.81 0.79
N HIS A 406 -7.79 3.13 0.80
CA HIS A 406 -8.32 3.86 1.96
C HIS A 406 -9.72 3.38 2.34
N SER A 407 -10.62 3.18 1.37
CA SER A 407 -11.96 2.64 1.62
C SER A 407 -11.90 1.23 2.23
N PHE A 408 -11.02 0.37 1.72
CA PHE A 408 -10.82 -0.98 2.26
C PHE A 408 -10.24 -1.00 3.66
N LEU A 409 -9.26 -0.14 3.97
CA LEU A 409 -8.73 0.00 5.32
C LEU A 409 -9.80 0.47 6.33
N ARG A 410 -10.74 1.33 5.91
CA ARG A 410 -11.86 1.78 6.75
C ARG A 410 -12.84 0.67 7.11
N ARG A 411 -12.94 -0.38 6.28
CA ARG A 411 -13.80 -1.55 6.56
C ARG A 411 -13.26 -2.46 7.66
N GLN A 412 -12.01 -2.26 8.11
CA GLN A 412 -11.40 -2.96 9.24
C GLN A 412 -11.42 -4.50 9.14
N THR A 413 -11.35 -5.05 7.92
CA THR A 413 -11.28 -6.50 7.69
C THR A 413 -9.88 -7.09 7.89
N ALA A 414 -8.87 -6.23 7.79
CA ALA A 414 -7.46 -6.54 7.98
C ALA A 414 -7.06 -6.43 9.46
N PRO A 415 -6.21 -7.34 9.98
CA PRO A 415 -5.61 -7.19 11.30
C PRO A 415 -4.86 -5.86 11.45
N PRO A 416 -4.83 -5.24 12.64
CA PRO A 416 -4.25 -3.92 12.86
C PRO A 416 -2.80 -3.78 12.38
N THR A 417 -1.94 -4.75 12.70
CA THR A 417 -0.52 -4.76 12.31
C THR A 417 -0.35 -4.74 10.79
N PHE A 418 -1.13 -5.54 10.07
CA PHE A 418 -1.10 -5.58 8.60
C PHE A 418 -1.68 -4.28 8.01
N ALA A 419 -2.75 -3.74 8.57
CA ALA A 419 -3.30 -2.46 8.17
C ALA A 419 -2.27 -1.32 8.31
N MET A 420 -1.47 -1.32 9.38
CA MET A 420 -0.38 -0.36 9.56
C MET A 420 0.72 -0.53 8.50
N GLN A 421 1.11 -1.76 8.17
CA GLN A 421 2.06 -2.00 7.09
C GLN A 421 1.55 -1.47 5.75
N VAL A 422 0.27 -1.67 5.44
CA VAL A 422 -0.36 -1.10 4.23
C VAL A 422 -0.31 0.43 4.24
N ARG A 423 -0.58 1.08 5.39
CA ARG A 423 -0.47 2.55 5.52
C ARG A 423 0.95 3.05 5.28
N VAL A 424 1.96 2.35 5.80
CA VAL A 424 3.37 2.66 5.49
C VAL A 424 3.60 2.59 3.98
N GLN A 425 3.11 1.53 3.31
CA GLN A 425 3.27 1.39 1.86
C GLN A 425 2.50 2.45 1.05
N LEU A 426 1.36 2.97 1.53
CA LEU A 426 0.66 4.11 0.92
C LEU A 426 1.55 5.36 0.90
N ILE A 427 2.17 5.68 2.03
CA ILE A 427 3.10 6.81 2.13
C ILE A 427 4.30 6.57 1.21
N VAL A 428 4.89 5.37 1.23
CA VAL A 428 5.99 5.00 0.32
C VAL A 428 5.59 5.22 -1.13
N ALA A 429 4.43 4.74 -1.57
CA ALA A 429 4.03 4.83 -2.96
C ALA A 429 3.86 6.29 -3.42
N LYS A 430 3.18 7.10 -2.60
CA LYS A 430 2.99 8.53 -2.81
C LYS A 430 4.32 9.28 -2.91
N PHE A 431 5.20 9.13 -1.93
CA PHE A 431 6.46 9.89 -1.89
C PHE A 431 7.52 9.37 -2.85
N THR A 432 7.51 8.08 -3.17
CA THR A 432 8.40 7.52 -4.20
C THR A 432 8.12 8.18 -5.54
N SER A 433 6.84 8.28 -5.94
CA SER A 433 6.45 8.93 -7.20
C SER A 433 6.91 10.40 -7.23
N LEU A 434 6.62 11.16 -6.16
CA LEU A 434 7.01 12.58 -6.04
C LEU A 434 8.52 12.80 -6.07
N LEU A 435 9.29 12.00 -5.32
CA LEU A 435 10.74 12.12 -5.22
C LEU A 435 11.47 11.57 -6.45
N ASN A 436 10.82 10.73 -7.27
CA ASN A 436 11.44 10.18 -8.46
C ASN A 436 11.50 11.21 -9.60
N HIS A 437 10.61 12.20 -9.64
CA HIS A 437 10.69 13.32 -10.57
C HIS A 437 11.95 14.18 -10.36
N ASP A 438 12.38 14.89 -11.41
CA ASP A 438 13.50 15.83 -11.33
C ASP A 438 13.03 17.11 -10.65
N MET A 439 13.42 17.27 -9.38
CA MET A 439 12.97 18.33 -8.48
C MET A 439 14.21 18.99 -7.87
N GLY A 440 14.17 20.31 -7.65
CA GLY A 440 15.28 21.02 -7.01
C GLY A 440 15.52 20.54 -5.56
N GLU A 441 16.77 20.64 -5.09
CA GLU A 441 17.23 20.16 -3.77
C GLU A 441 16.32 20.62 -2.60
N GLY A 442 15.86 21.88 -2.62
CA GLY A 442 14.96 22.42 -1.60
C GLY A 442 13.58 21.76 -1.56
N ALA A 443 13.05 21.34 -2.72
CA ALA A 443 11.79 20.61 -2.81
C ALA A 443 11.95 19.19 -2.27
N SER A 444 13.01 18.48 -2.66
CA SER A 444 13.35 17.15 -2.15
C SER A 444 13.47 17.13 -0.62
N SER A 445 14.17 18.10 -0.03
CA SER A 445 14.28 18.23 1.43
C SER A 445 12.92 18.45 2.11
N SER A 446 12.06 19.28 1.52
CA SER A 446 10.72 19.55 2.07
C SER A 446 9.82 18.32 2.02
N PHE A 447 9.86 17.55 0.93
CA PHE A 447 9.14 16.29 0.82
C PHE A 447 9.66 15.24 1.79
N ILE A 448 10.97 15.14 2.01
CA ILE A 448 11.54 14.24 3.02
C ILE A 448 11.05 14.59 4.43
N ARG A 449 10.98 15.87 4.79
CA ARG A 449 10.44 16.28 6.10
C ARG A 449 8.95 15.94 6.25
N LEU A 450 8.17 16.09 5.18
CA LEU A 450 6.76 15.73 5.18
C LEU A 450 6.58 14.21 5.29
N LEU A 451 7.38 13.44 4.54
CA LEU A 451 7.46 11.99 4.63
C LEU A 451 7.76 11.54 6.07
N ASP A 452 8.77 12.12 6.71
CA ASP A 452 9.13 11.80 8.09
C ASP A 452 7.96 12.06 9.03
N THR A 453 7.28 13.19 8.86
CA THR A 453 6.11 13.56 9.67
C THR A 453 4.97 12.56 9.49
N GLU A 454 4.62 12.21 8.24
CA GLU A 454 3.55 11.23 7.97
C GLU A 454 3.91 9.83 8.50
N LEU A 455 5.16 9.39 8.35
CA LEU A 455 5.62 8.10 8.85
C LEU A 455 5.69 8.03 10.39
N ASP A 456 6.15 9.09 11.05
CA ASP A 456 6.23 9.12 12.51
C ASP A 456 4.85 9.26 13.15
N ALA A 457 3.90 9.95 12.49
CA ALA A 457 2.52 10.03 12.93
C ALA A 457 1.86 8.64 13.03
N LEU A 458 2.16 7.72 12.10
CA LEU A 458 1.64 6.34 12.14
C LEU A 458 2.01 5.60 13.44
N ARG A 459 3.15 5.91 14.06
CA ARG A 459 3.56 5.25 15.32
C ARG A 459 2.65 5.61 16.49
N ALA A 460 2.02 6.79 16.46
CA ALA A 460 1.15 7.28 17.52
C ALA A 460 -0.32 6.85 17.34
N GLU A 461 -0.70 6.31 16.19
CA GLU A 461 -2.11 6.04 15.86
C GLU A 461 -2.70 4.79 16.54
N VAL A 462 -1.88 3.78 16.83
CA VAL A 462 -2.36 2.47 17.31
C VAL A 462 -1.45 1.91 18.39
N SER A 463 -2.05 1.43 19.49
CA SER A 463 -1.35 0.62 20.49
C SER A 463 -1.32 -0.84 20.04
N LEU A 464 -0.13 -1.37 19.79
CA LEU A 464 0.11 -2.77 19.41
C LEU A 464 0.99 -3.43 20.47
N GLU A 465 1.04 -4.76 20.47
CA GLU A 465 2.02 -5.51 21.26
C GLU A 465 3.45 -5.15 20.84
N ASP A 466 4.41 -5.22 21.77
CA ASP A 466 5.78 -4.77 21.53
C ASP A 466 6.44 -5.41 20.30
N GLU A 467 6.18 -6.69 20.04
CA GLU A 467 6.73 -7.40 18.88
C GLU A 467 6.13 -6.89 17.56
N GLN A 468 4.82 -6.69 17.53
CA GLN A 468 4.10 -6.16 16.37
C GLN A 468 4.50 -4.71 16.11
N MET A 469 4.65 -3.91 17.17
CA MET A 469 5.12 -2.53 17.08
C MET A 469 6.54 -2.47 16.49
N ARG A 470 7.45 -3.35 16.91
CA ARG A 470 8.80 -3.45 16.32
C ARG A 470 8.75 -3.80 14.82
N ALA A 471 7.84 -4.68 14.40
CA ALA A 471 7.67 -5.01 12.99
C ALA A 471 7.20 -3.79 12.16
N VAL A 472 6.27 -2.99 12.69
CA VAL A 472 5.83 -1.73 12.07
C VAL A 472 6.97 -0.69 12.06
N GLU A 473 7.73 -0.57 13.16
CA GLU A 473 8.88 0.33 13.26
C GLU A 473 9.92 -0.01 12.19
N LEU A 474 10.23 -1.28 11.98
CA LEU A 474 11.12 -1.75 10.91
C LEU A 474 10.60 -1.39 9.52
N GLY A 475 9.29 -1.50 9.28
CA GLY A 475 8.67 -1.07 8.03
C GLY A 475 8.87 0.43 7.76
N ILE A 476 8.65 1.26 8.78
CA ILE A 476 8.85 2.72 8.71
C ILE A 476 10.34 3.06 8.46
N LEU A 477 11.24 2.44 9.22
CA LEU A 477 12.68 2.68 9.07
C LEU A 477 13.17 2.22 7.69
N GLY A 478 12.65 1.09 7.19
CA GLY A 478 12.93 0.62 5.84
C GLY A 478 12.48 1.61 4.76
N ALA A 479 11.28 2.19 4.91
CA ALA A 479 10.79 3.24 4.02
C ALA A 479 11.72 4.47 4.03
N LYS A 480 12.07 4.96 5.23
CA LYS A 480 13.03 6.07 5.41
C LYS A 480 14.37 5.77 4.75
N MET A 481 14.92 4.58 5.00
CA MET A 481 16.21 4.17 4.44
C MET A 481 16.25 4.24 2.91
N HIS A 482 15.23 3.71 2.22
CA HIS A 482 15.20 3.73 0.75
C HIS A 482 15.00 5.13 0.17
N LEU A 483 14.15 5.95 0.81
CA LEU A 483 13.85 7.31 0.31
C LEU A 483 14.96 8.31 0.62
N TYR A 484 15.64 8.17 1.76
CA TYR A 484 16.86 8.92 2.04
C TYR A 484 17.96 8.54 1.06
N ALA A 485 18.16 7.24 0.82
CA ALA A 485 19.12 6.78 -0.17
C ALA A 485 18.81 7.31 -1.57
N LEU A 486 17.54 7.34 -1.99
CA LEU A 486 17.12 7.93 -3.27
C LEU A 486 17.61 9.39 -3.40
N VAL A 487 17.36 10.22 -2.38
CA VAL A 487 17.78 11.63 -2.43
C VAL A 487 19.31 11.76 -2.36
N ILE A 488 19.99 10.97 -1.52
CA ILE A 488 21.47 10.93 -1.45
C ILE A 488 22.10 10.60 -2.80
N THR A 489 21.48 9.72 -3.59
CA THR A 489 21.97 9.32 -4.92
C THR A 489 21.71 10.37 -6.02
N LYS A 490 20.79 11.31 -5.79
CA LYS A 490 20.44 12.37 -6.75
C LYS A 490 21.22 13.66 -6.52
N ASP A 491 21.47 14.01 -5.26
CA ASP A 491 22.07 15.30 -4.89
C ASP A 491 23.58 15.35 -5.14
N SER A 492 24.09 16.54 -5.50
CA SER A 492 25.51 16.78 -5.76
C SER A 492 26.39 16.48 -4.52
N ASN A 493 27.59 15.93 -4.76
CA ASN A 493 28.44 15.32 -3.73
C ASN A 493 28.79 16.21 -2.52
N ASN A 494 28.75 17.54 -2.67
CA ASN A 494 29.27 18.50 -1.69
C ASN A 494 28.22 19.37 -0.98
N SER A 495 26.90 19.07 -1.11
CA SER A 495 25.90 19.87 -0.40
C SER A 495 25.85 19.54 1.10
N SER A 496 25.68 20.57 1.94
CA SER A 496 25.48 20.38 3.39
C SER A 496 24.23 19.57 3.70
N SER A 497 23.19 19.71 2.87
CA SER A 497 21.94 18.93 2.97
C SER A 497 22.19 17.44 2.81
N ARG A 498 23.03 17.06 1.84
CA ARG A 498 23.43 15.66 1.63
C ARG A 498 24.21 15.10 2.82
N GLN A 499 25.12 15.87 3.41
CA GLN A 499 25.86 15.44 4.60
C GLN A 499 24.94 15.21 5.82
N ILE A 500 23.96 16.09 6.01
CA ILE A 500 22.94 15.92 7.06
C ILE A 500 22.14 14.63 6.79
N MET A 501 21.68 14.43 5.55
CA MET A 501 20.91 13.25 5.18
C MET A 501 21.69 11.95 5.33
N LEU A 502 22.99 11.94 5.01
CA LEU A 502 23.88 10.80 5.26
C LEU A 502 23.92 10.43 6.75
N ARG A 503 24.03 11.42 7.65
CA ARG A 503 24.03 11.19 9.11
C ARG A 503 22.68 10.68 9.59
N THR A 504 21.58 11.26 9.13
CA THR A 504 20.23 10.77 9.46
C THR A 504 20.02 9.33 8.98
N ALA A 505 20.46 9.01 7.77
CA ALA A 505 20.38 7.66 7.20
C ALA A 505 21.28 6.66 7.95
N ARG A 506 22.43 7.08 8.47
CA ARG A 506 23.26 6.27 9.36
C ARG A 506 22.49 5.86 10.61
N ASP A 507 21.85 6.81 11.27
CA ASP A 507 21.14 6.53 12.52
C ASP A 507 19.94 5.60 12.28
N VAL A 508 19.24 5.77 11.16
CA VAL A 508 18.21 4.83 10.69
C VAL A 508 18.80 3.43 10.44
N ALA A 509 19.93 3.33 9.75
CA ALA A 509 20.57 2.05 9.46
C ALA A 509 21.01 1.32 10.75
N LEU A 510 21.61 2.04 11.70
CA LEU A 510 21.96 1.51 13.02
C LEU A 510 20.72 0.99 13.75
N ARG A 511 19.62 1.76 13.74
CA ARG A 511 18.35 1.37 14.38
C ARG A 511 17.73 0.12 13.73
N ILE A 512 17.75 0.01 12.40
CA ILE A 512 17.28 -1.20 11.69
C ILE A 512 18.05 -2.43 12.18
N ILE A 513 19.39 -2.37 12.17
CA ILE A 513 20.23 -3.48 12.61
C ILE A 513 19.98 -3.81 14.09
N HIS A 514 19.86 -2.80 14.93
CA HIS A 514 19.59 -2.97 16.36
C HIS A 514 18.29 -3.74 16.60
N ILE A 515 17.18 -3.33 15.98
CA ILE A 515 15.88 -4.00 16.15
C ILE A 515 15.93 -5.42 15.58
N SER A 516 16.48 -5.61 14.38
CA SER A 516 16.56 -6.93 13.72
C SER A 516 17.40 -7.94 14.51
N THR A 517 18.34 -7.50 15.32
CA THR A 517 19.26 -8.38 16.08
C THR A 517 18.94 -8.45 17.58
N LEU A 518 17.96 -7.67 18.05
CA LEU A 518 17.62 -7.52 19.46
C LEU A 518 17.29 -8.85 20.13
N ALA A 519 16.47 -9.68 19.49
CA ALA A 519 16.04 -10.95 20.03
C ALA A 519 17.23 -11.92 20.20
N MET A 520 18.13 -12.00 19.21
CA MET A 520 19.30 -12.86 19.29
C MET A 520 20.33 -12.39 20.32
N ARG A 521 20.43 -11.08 20.55
CA ARG A 521 21.37 -10.53 21.54
C ARG A 521 20.98 -10.90 22.98
N ASN A 522 19.68 -11.03 23.23
CA ASN A 522 19.15 -11.35 24.56
C ASN A 522 18.97 -12.85 24.79
N ALA A 523 19.05 -13.65 23.72
CA ALA A 523 18.87 -15.08 23.76
C ALA A 523 20.20 -15.82 24.06
N PRO A 524 20.12 -17.04 24.62
CA PRO A 524 21.29 -17.89 24.73
C PRO A 524 21.87 -18.22 23.33
N PRO A 525 23.18 -18.48 23.23
CA PRO A 525 23.78 -18.95 21.99
C PRO A 525 23.09 -20.25 21.53
N ASP A 526 22.83 -20.36 20.22
CA ASP A 526 22.20 -21.51 19.56
C ASP A 526 20.74 -21.80 19.94
N ASP A 527 19.95 -20.78 20.30
CA ASP A 527 18.49 -20.91 20.43
C ASP A 527 17.84 -21.27 19.08
N GLN A 528 17.59 -22.56 18.87
CA GLN A 528 17.04 -23.11 17.63
C GLN A 528 15.63 -22.58 17.33
N GLU A 529 14.82 -22.33 18.35
CA GLU A 529 13.44 -21.84 18.17
C GLU A 529 13.46 -20.37 17.75
N LEU A 530 14.39 -19.58 18.29
CA LEU A 530 14.59 -18.21 17.83
C LEU A 530 15.08 -18.16 16.38
N ILE A 531 16.07 -18.99 16.02
CA ILE A 531 16.57 -19.07 14.64
C ILE A 531 15.44 -19.49 13.68
N ARG A 532 14.59 -20.44 14.11
CA ARG A 532 13.39 -20.85 13.37
C ARG A 532 12.46 -19.66 13.11
N LYS A 533 12.09 -18.92 14.17
CA LYS A 533 11.23 -17.72 14.04
C LYS A 533 11.85 -16.67 13.13
N GLN A 534 13.15 -16.44 13.27
CA GLN A 534 13.88 -15.48 12.46
C GLN A 534 13.78 -15.87 10.97
N ARG A 535 14.06 -17.13 10.61
CA ARG A 535 13.97 -17.62 9.23
C ARG A 535 12.57 -17.52 8.63
N CYS A 536 11.51 -17.57 9.44
CA CYS A 536 10.13 -17.40 8.97
C CYS A 536 9.74 -15.95 8.62
N LEU A 537 10.60 -14.97 8.91
CA LEU A 537 10.37 -13.57 8.50
C LEU A 537 10.41 -13.41 6.97
N PRO A 538 9.71 -12.42 6.40
CA PRO A 538 9.59 -12.27 4.96
C PRO A 538 10.92 -11.83 4.35
N LYS A 539 11.16 -12.16 3.07
CA LYS A 539 12.45 -11.82 2.41
C LYS A 539 12.78 -10.32 2.46
N ASN A 540 11.77 -9.46 2.44
CA ASN A 540 11.94 -8.01 2.50
C ASN A 540 12.53 -7.53 3.85
N HIS A 541 12.32 -8.26 4.96
CA HIS A 541 13.02 -8.00 6.21
C HIS A 541 14.54 -8.07 6.02
N TYR A 542 15.01 -9.14 5.38
CA TYR A 542 16.44 -9.37 5.13
C TYR A 542 17.01 -8.44 4.07
N ARG A 543 16.23 -8.09 3.04
CA ARG A 543 16.63 -7.06 2.06
C ARG A 543 16.84 -5.70 2.72
N CYS A 544 15.96 -5.32 3.64
CA CYS A 544 16.08 -4.09 4.41
C CYS A 544 17.34 -4.10 5.29
N LEU A 545 17.56 -5.18 6.05
CA LEU A 545 18.75 -5.36 6.88
C LEU A 545 20.05 -5.33 6.06
N ALA A 546 20.05 -6.00 4.91
CA ALA A 546 21.21 -6.01 4.02
C ALA A 546 21.50 -4.62 3.45
N PHE A 547 20.47 -3.87 3.06
CA PHE A 547 20.64 -2.49 2.61
C PHE A 547 21.22 -1.62 3.72
N ALA A 548 20.64 -1.62 4.93
CA ALA A 548 21.18 -0.87 6.06
C ALA A 548 22.67 -1.18 6.32
N THR A 549 23.03 -2.46 6.28
CA THR A 549 24.42 -2.91 6.50
C THR A 549 25.36 -2.45 5.38
N ILE A 550 24.95 -2.60 4.12
CA ILE A 550 25.73 -2.14 2.96
C ILE A 550 25.90 -0.62 2.96
N PHE A 551 24.87 0.12 3.36
CA PHE A 551 24.94 1.57 3.46
C PHE A 551 26.01 2.01 4.48
N LEU A 552 26.05 1.37 5.66
CA LEU A 552 27.09 1.62 6.65
C LEU A 552 28.49 1.25 6.14
N LEU A 553 28.63 0.08 5.50
CA LEU A 553 29.89 -0.33 4.88
C LEU A 553 30.39 0.67 3.85
N LYS A 554 29.50 1.16 2.98
CA LYS A 554 29.87 2.06 1.88
C LYS A 554 30.25 3.46 2.36
N PHE A 555 29.49 4.03 3.29
CA PHE A 555 29.62 5.45 3.64
C PHE A 555 30.36 5.71 4.95
N PHE A 556 30.46 4.74 5.87
CA PHE A 556 30.92 5.00 7.24
C PHE A 556 32.00 4.04 7.74
N HIS A 557 32.21 2.87 7.12
CA HIS A 557 33.23 1.92 7.59
C HIS A 557 34.68 2.40 7.35
N HIS A 558 34.95 3.04 6.21
CA HIS A 558 36.31 3.47 5.85
C HIS A 558 36.59 4.99 5.94
N ARG A 559 35.63 5.80 6.38
CA ARG A 559 35.82 7.26 6.45
C ARG A 559 36.55 7.64 7.73
N GLY A 560 37.78 8.13 7.60
CA GLY A 560 38.62 8.59 8.72
C GLY A 560 38.19 9.90 9.38
N SER A 561 37.12 10.54 8.94
CA SER A 561 36.64 11.82 9.47
C SER A 561 35.69 11.68 10.67
N ASP A 562 35.22 10.45 10.97
CA ASP A 562 34.25 10.22 12.03
C ASP A 562 34.94 9.95 13.38
N ALA A 563 34.27 10.38 14.45
CA ALA A 563 34.76 10.16 15.81
C ALA A 563 35.01 8.65 16.06
N PRO A 564 36.03 8.29 16.85
CA PRO A 564 36.38 6.88 17.08
C PRO A 564 35.21 6.06 17.64
N GLU A 565 34.38 6.66 18.49
CA GLU A 565 33.17 6.04 19.05
C GLU A 565 32.13 5.71 17.97
N GLU A 566 31.89 6.64 17.02
CA GLU A 566 30.94 6.43 15.93
C GLU A 566 31.42 5.30 15.00
N ARG A 567 32.72 5.26 14.70
CA ARG A 567 33.32 4.17 13.91
C ARG A 567 33.18 2.82 14.60
N GLN A 568 33.42 2.76 15.91
CA GLN A 568 33.24 1.53 16.68
C GLN A 568 31.77 1.08 16.72
N ALA A 569 30.83 2.03 16.88
CA ALA A 569 29.41 1.72 16.85
C ALA A 569 28.99 1.12 15.50
N VAL A 570 29.43 1.70 14.39
CA VAL A 570 29.17 1.17 13.04
C VAL A 570 29.73 -0.23 12.86
N ALA A 571 31.00 -0.46 13.24
CA ALA A 571 31.64 -1.77 13.14
C ALA A 571 30.90 -2.84 13.96
N ASN A 572 30.47 -2.50 15.18
CA ASN A 572 29.69 -3.41 16.03
C ASN A 572 28.36 -3.80 15.36
N HIS A 573 27.63 -2.84 14.79
CA HIS A 573 26.35 -3.13 14.12
C HIS A 573 26.55 -3.97 12.86
N ILE A 574 27.57 -3.69 12.05
CA ILE A 574 27.90 -4.53 10.88
C ILE A 574 28.16 -5.98 11.31
N SER A 575 28.94 -6.18 12.38
CA SER A 575 29.19 -7.51 12.95
C SER A 575 27.89 -8.19 13.44
N MET A 576 27.01 -7.45 14.12
CA MET A 576 25.71 -7.97 14.57
C MET A 576 24.85 -8.45 13.39
N ALA A 577 24.73 -7.64 12.33
CA ALA A 577 23.98 -8.03 11.14
C ALA A 577 24.60 -9.26 10.47
N GLN A 578 25.92 -9.30 10.32
CA GLN A 578 26.63 -10.44 9.74
C GLN A 578 26.40 -11.74 10.54
N ASN A 579 26.43 -11.67 11.87
CA ASN A 579 26.18 -12.81 12.74
C ASN A 579 24.75 -13.32 12.59
N LEU A 580 23.76 -12.43 12.44
CA LEU A 580 22.37 -12.80 12.14
C LEU A 580 22.23 -13.56 10.83
N PHE A 581 22.85 -13.07 9.75
CA PHE A 581 22.85 -13.78 8.47
C PHE A 581 23.56 -15.14 8.57
N LYS A 582 24.69 -15.23 9.29
CA LYS A 582 25.39 -16.50 9.51
C LYS A 582 24.58 -17.50 10.33
N ALA A 583 23.92 -17.05 11.40
CA ALA A 583 23.06 -17.88 12.24
C ALA A 583 21.84 -18.41 11.47
N CYS A 584 21.32 -17.63 10.52
CA CYS A 584 20.24 -18.06 9.65
C CYS A 584 20.71 -18.99 8.52
N ALA A 585 22.00 -19.11 8.22
CA ALA A 585 22.47 -19.90 7.10
C ALA A 585 22.43 -21.41 7.43
N THR A 586 21.85 -22.19 6.50
CA THR A 586 21.76 -23.66 6.57
C THR A 586 22.72 -24.34 5.59
N GLU A 587 23.03 -23.67 4.48
CA GLU A 587 23.95 -24.20 3.47
C GLU A 587 25.01 -23.16 3.08
N PRO A 588 26.23 -23.56 2.71
CA PRO A 588 27.29 -22.62 2.34
C PRO A 588 26.95 -21.70 1.15
N ARG A 589 26.00 -22.09 0.31
CA ARG A 589 25.60 -21.35 -0.89
C ARG A 589 24.23 -20.68 -0.79
N ASP A 590 23.58 -20.75 0.37
CA ASP A 590 22.27 -20.12 0.54
C ASP A 590 22.34 -18.58 0.48
N GLU A 591 21.18 -17.94 0.42
CA GLU A 591 21.10 -16.48 0.30
C GLU A 591 21.69 -15.74 1.51
N TYR A 592 21.55 -16.31 2.72
CA TYR A 592 22.01 -15.69 3.95
C TYR A 592 23.54 -15.68 4.03
N ASN A 593 24.16 -16.83 3.74
CA ASN A 593 25.62 -16.96 3.71
C ASN A 593 26.24 -16.07 2.64
N ARG A 594 25.66 -16.05 1.44
CA ARG A 594 26.14 -15.17 0.36
C ARG A 594 26.07 -13.70 0.72
N THR A 595 25.03 -13.28 1.43
CA THR A 595 24.89 -11.91 1.92
C THR A 595 25.97 -11.59 2.96
N ALA A 596 26.17 -12.48 3.94
CA ALA A 596 27.26 -12.34 4.93
C ALA A 596 28.64 -12.27 4.26
N ARG A 597 28.86 -13.05 3.19
CA ARG A 597 30.11 -13.03 2.43
C ARG A 597 30.32 -11.72 1.67
N VAL A 598 29.26 -11.11 1.14
CA VAL A 598 29.35 -9.76 0.54
C VAL A 598 29.81 -8.75 1.58
N PHE A 599 29.29 -8.80 2.82
CA PHE A 599 29.74 -7.90 3.88
C PHE A 599 31.23 -8.09 4.23
N GLU A 600 31.71 -9.34 4.27
CA GLU A 600 33.13 -9.64 4.53
C GLU A 600 34.04 -9.06 3.46
N VAL A 601 33.65 -9.19 2.19
CA VAL A 601 34.46 -8.68 1.07
C VAL A 601 34.50 -7.16 1.10
N LEU A 602 33.34 -6.51 1.23
CA LEU A 602 33.25 -5.05 1.31
C LEU A 602 33.98 -4.49 2.52
N GLY A 603 33.95 -5.19 3.66
CA GLY A 603 34.67 -4.77 4.87
C GLY A 603 36.19 -4.82 4.73
N ARG A 604 36.72 -5.59 3.76
CA ARG A 604 38.16 -5.75 3.48
C ARG A 604 38.68 -4.85 2.36
N GLU A 605 37.80 -4.27 1.55
CA GLU A 605 38.22 -3.38 0.46
C GLU A 605 38.94 -2.14 1.02
N SER A 606 40.02 -1.70 0.35
CA SER A 606 40.74 -0.50 0.76
C SER A 606 40.04 0.76 0.22
N PRO A 607 40.01 1.88 0.97
CA PRO A 607 39.33 3.13 0.55
C PRO A 607 39.91 3.79 -0.71
N ARG A 608 40.94 3.22 -1.34
CA ARG A 608 41.68 3.82 -2.47
C ARG A 608 41.18 3.43 -3.86
N SER A 609 40.19 2.54 -3.99
CA SER A 609 39.81 2.01 -5.32
C SER A 609 38.49 2.53 -5.90
N ILE A 610 37.67 3.25 -5.13
CA ILE A 610 36.32 3.65 -5.56
C ILE A 610 36.10 5.10 -5.15
N GLU A 611 35.81 6.00 -6.10
CA GLU A 611 35.17 7.27 -5.76
C GLU A 611 33.83 6.91 -5.10
N PRO A 612 33.62 7.17 -3.79
CA PRO A 612 32.47 6.65 -3.04
C PRO A 612 31.12 7.13 -3.60
N ASP A 613 31.15 8.16 -4.45
CA ASP A 613 30.01 8.79 -5.07
C ASP A 613 29.81 8.37 -6.55
N ALA A 614 30.76 7.65 -7.17
CA ALA A 614 30.61 7.16 -8.54
C ALA A 614 29.85 5.82 -8.54
N LEU A 615 28.53 5.90 -8.71
CA LEU A 615 27.69 4.71 -8.85
C LEU A 615 27.69 4.22 -10.31
N ARG A 616 27.89 2.92 -10.55
CA ARG A 616 27.75 2.32 -11.90
C ARG A 616 26.34 2.47 -12.46
N LEU A 617 25.33 2.43 -11.59
CA LEU A 617 23.91 2.56 -11.94
C LEU A 617 23.33 3.72 -11.14
N THR A 618 22.61 4.63 -11.79
CA THR A 618 21.97 5.78 -11.14
C THR A 618 20.44 5.80 -11.29
N HIS A 619 19.90 4.93 -12.14
CA HIS A 619 18.47 4.86 -12.47
C HIS A 619 17.68 3.85 -11.60
N ARG A 620 18.28 3.29 -10.55
CA ARG A 620 17.67 2.30 -9.64
C ARG A 620 17.37 2.89 -8.26
N MET A 621 16.97 4.15 -8.24
CA MET A 621 16.67 4.89 -7.01
C MET A 621 17.81 4.74 -5.97
N GLY A 622 17.51 4.74 -4.67
CA GLY A 622 18.49 4.50 -3.61
C GLY A 622 19.13 3.11 -3.63
N VAL A 623 18.51 2.11 -4.28
CA VAL A 623 19.03 0.73 -4.37
C VAL A 623 20.27 0.64 -5.27
N SER A 624 20.52 1.66 -6.09
CA SER A 624 21.77 1.85 -6.82
C SER A 624 23.02 1.63 -5.95
N ILE A 625 22.97 2.05 -4.68
CA ILE A 625 24.04 1.84 -3.68
C ILE A 625 24.31 0.35 -3.45
N VAL A 626 23.24 -0.46 -3.36
CA VAL A 626 23.31 -1.90 -3.11
C VAL A 626 23.84 -2.63 -4.34
N PHE A 627 23.33 -2.32 -5.54
CA PHE A 627 23.83 -2.92 -6.78
C PHE A 627 25.32 -2.66 -6.98
N ASP A 628 25.75 -1.41 -6.78
CA ASP A 628 27.16 -1.05 -6.89
C ASP A 628 28.03 -1.80 -5.89
N ALA A 629 27.58 -1.93 -4.64
CA ALA A 629 28.30 -2.68 -3.60
C ALA A 629 28.39 -4.18 -3.92
N VAL A 630 27.32 -4.80 -4.43
CA VAL A 630 27.34 -6.21 -4.83
C VAL A 630 28.30 -6.43 -6.01
N SER A 631 28.34 -5.49 -6.96
CA SER A 631 29.28 -5.50 -8.09
C SER A 631 30.73 -5.35 -7.64
N ASN A 632 31.04 -4.38 -6.76
CA ASN A 632 32.37 -4.21 -6.17
C ASN A 632 32.84 -5.50 -5.49
N ALA A 633 31.97 -6.10 -4.67
CA ALA A 633 32.29 -7.35 -4.02
C ALA A 633 32.50 -8.51 -5.02
N SER A 634 31.85 -8.49 -6.19
CA SER A 634 32.05 -9.47 -7.26
C SER A 634 33.42 -9.29 -7.93
N GLU A 635 33.78 -8.06 -8.27
CA GLU A 635 35.09 -7.68 -8.81
C GLU A 635 36.23 -8.05 -7.85
N ALA A 636 36.07 -7.76 -6.56
CA ALA A 636 37.04 -8.12 -5.52
C ALA A 636 37.21 -9.64 -5.36
N ARG A 637 36.23 -10.44 -5.79
CA ARG A 637 36.32 -11.91 -5.88
C ARG A 637 36.84 -12.42 -7.23
N GLY A 638 37.22 -11.52 -8.15
CA GLY A 638 37.70 -11.86 -9.49
C GLY A 638 36.61 -12.34 -10.46
N LYS A 639 35.33 -12.06 -10.15
CA LYS A 639 34.20 -12.39 -11.04
C LYS A 639 33.91 -11.23 -12.00
N PRO A 640 33.55 -11.52 -13.26
CA PRO A 640 33.12 -10.47 -14.20
C PRO A 640 31.82 -9.81 -13.70
N VAL A 641 31.73 -8.49 -13.87
CA VAL A 641 30.55 -7.69 -13.47
C VAL A 641 29.66 -7.33 -14.66
N GLU A 642 30.25 -7.12 -15.83
CA GLU A 642 29.50 -6.80 -17.06
C GLU A 642 29.16 -8.08 -17.82
N ILE A 643 27.88 -8.25 -18.16
CA ILE A 643 27.40 -9.31 -19.04
C ILE A 643 27.50 -8.77 -20.47
N ARG A 644 28.22 -9.47 -21.35
CA ARG A 644 28.31 -9.11 -22.78
C ARG A 644 27.03 -9.53 -23.51
N GLU A 645 26.70 -8.88 -24.62
CA GLU A 645 25.45 -9.10 -25.39
C GLU A 645 25.18 -10.56 -25.79
N ASN A 646 26.18 -11.45 -25.76
CA ASN A 646 26.06 -12.88 -26.11
C ASN A 646 26.38 -13.84 -24.96
N GLU A 647 26.64 -13.35 -23.74
CA GLU A 647 26.92 -14.20 -22.58
C GLU A 647 25.64 -14.47 -21.79
N THR A 648 25.39 -15.74 -21.46
CA THR A 648 24.28 -16.09 -20.57
C THR A 648 24.78 -16.25 -19.15
N ILE A 649 23.93 -15.94 -18.16
CA ILE A 649 24.23 -16.13 -16.72
C ILE A 649 24.56 -17.61 -16.39
N GLN A 650 24.26 -18.55 -17.29
CA GLN A 650 24.56 -19.99 -17.14
C GLN A 650 26.03 -20.36 -17.44
N ASP A 651 26.80 -19.50 -18.11
CA ASP A 651 28.18 -19.80 -18.50
C ASP A 651 29.19 -19.77 -17.34
N GLU A 652 28.77 -19.45 -16.11
CA GLU A 652 29.62 -19.58 -14.90
C GLU A 652 29.85 -21.05 -14.47
N GLY A 653 29.26 -22.05 -15.14
CA GLY A 653 29.36 -23.48 -14.79
C GLY A 653 30.08 -24.40 -15.79
N GLY A 654 30.71 -23.89 -16.86
CA GLY A 654 31.51 -24.69 -17.80
C GLY A 654 32.93 -25.02 -17.27
N PRO A 655 33.57 -26.13 -17.69
CA PRO A 655 34.70 -26.72 -16.97
C PRO A 655 35.90 -25.76 -16.87
N GLU A 656 36.35 -25.53 -15.63
CA GLU A 656 37.50 -24.69 -15.25
C GLU A 656 38.84 -25.13 -15.86
N GLU A 657 38.91 -26.18 -16.67
CA GLU A 657 40.20 -26.73 -17.15
C GLU A 657 40.86 -25.94 -18.29
N SER A 658 40.14 -25.12 -19.07
CA SER A 658 40.74 -24.45 -20.23
C SER A 658 41.32 -23.05 -19.95
N ARG A 659 41.02 -22.42 -18.81
CA ARG A 659 41.52 -21.06 -18.49
C ARG A 659 42.74 -21.06 -17.56
N VAL A 660 43.12 -22.22 -17.04
CA VAL A 660 44.25 -22.39 -16.11
C VAL A 660 45.60 -22.38 -16.85
N HIS A 661 45.66 -22.79 -18.13
CA HIS A 661 46.93 -22.90 -18.84
C HIS A 661 47.60 -21.58 -19.26
N GLU A 662 46.88 -20.45 -19.30
CA GLU A 662 47.45 -19.17 -19.73
C GLU A 662 47.91 -18.28 -18.56
N ARG A 663 47.46 -18.54 -17.31
CA ARG A 663 47.78 -17.71 -16.14
C ARG A 663 48.80 -18.32 -15.17
N LEU A 664 49.13 -19.60 -15.28
CA LEU A 664 50.09 -20.28 -14.39
C LEU A 664 51.57 -19.95 -14.63
N LEU A 665 51.91 -19.09 -15.60
CA LEU A 665 53.33 -18.76 -15.86
C LEU A 665 53.89 -17.60 -15.04
N ASN A 666 53.07 -16.83 -14.31
CA ASN A 666 53.57 -15.67 -13.56
C ASN A 666 52.75 -15.41 -12.28
N GLN A 667 53.09 -16.09 -11.18
CA GLN A 667 53.15 -15.52 -9.81
C GLN A 667 53.50 -16.60 -8.76
N PRO A 668 54.19 -16.22 -7.66
CA PRO A 668 54.63 -17.17 -6.65
C PRO A 668 53.47 -17.59 -5.74
N GLU A 669 53.42 -18.88 -5.42
CA GLU A 669 52.47 -19.53 -4.53
C GLU A 669 52.47 -18.89 -3.14
N VAL A 670 51.30 -18.48 -2.66
CA VAL A 670 51.06 -18.20 -1.23
C VAL A 670 50.05 -19.22 -0.75
N GLU A 671 50.50 -20.09 0.16
CA GLU A 671 49.76 -21.17 0.78
C GLU A 671 48.49 -20.67 1.49
N MET A 672 47.37 -21.36 1.26
CA MET A 672 46.13 -21.22 2.01
C MET A 672 46.32 -21.86 3.39
N ASP A 673 46.36 -21.05 4.44
CA ASP A 673 46.27 -21.52 5.81
C ASP A 673 44.83 -21.49 6.34
N GLN A 674 44.60 -22.39 7.29
CA GLN A 674 43.34 -22.93 7.73
C GLN A 674 42.50 -21.95 8.56
N SER A 675 41.23 -22.31 8.66
CA SER A 675 40.17 -21.69 9.44
C SER A 675 40.52 -21.51 10.92
N ASP A 676 40.58 -20.25 11.38
CA ASP A 676 40.40 -19.90 12.80
C ASP A 676 39.72 -18.51 12.93
N GLY A 677 38.65 -18.44 13.74
CA GLY A 677 38.21 -17.23 14.45
C GLY A 677 37.58 -16.04 13.70
N ASN A 678 36.47 -16.23 12.97
CA ASN A 678 35.80 -15.18 12.16
C ASN A 678 35.07 -14.01 12.90
N SER A 679 35.22 -13.88 14.23
CA SER A 679 34.68 -12.75 15.03
C SER A 679 35.80 -11.90 15.65
N GLU A 680 36.94 -12.52 15.95
CA GLU A 680 38.10 -11.83 16.53
C GLU A 680 38.82 -10.95 15.52
N PHE A 681 38.76 -11.26 14.22
CA PHE A 681 39.41 -10.48 13.18
C PHE A 681 38.90 -9.03 13.08
N LEU A 682 37.58 -8.82 13.13
CA LEU A 682 37.03 -7.46 13.06
C LEU A 682 37.33 -6.67 14.34
N ARG A 683 37.44 -7.33 15.51
CA ARG A 683 37.93 -6.69 16.76
C ARG A 683 39.45 -6.47 16.76
N GLY A 684 40.21 -7.39 16.16
CA GLY A 684 41.67 -7.40 16.03
C GLY A 684 42.18 -6.32 15.10
N PHE A 685 41.44 -6.05 14.01
CA PHE A 685 41.75 -4.98 13.07
C PHE A 685 41.64 -3.57 13.68
N TRP A 686 40.74 -3.36 14.65
CA TRP A 686 40.58 -2.09 15.37
C TRP A 686 41.42 -1.98 16.64
N SER A 687 42.10 -3.06 17.05
CA SER A 687 43.06 -3.10 18.17
C SER A 687 44.51 -3.11 17.69
N ASP A 688 44.80 -2.38 16.61
CA ASP A 688 46.16 -2.14 16.14
C ASP A 688 46.98 -1.44 17.27
N PRO A 689 48.14 -2.00 17.67
CA PRO A 689 49.03 -1.43 18.69
C PRO A 689 49.41 0.04 18.48
N TYR A 690 49.31 0.57 17.25
CA TYR A 690 49.61 1.97 16.95
C TYR A 690 48.59 2.98 17.53
N MET A 691 47.34 2.57 17.81
CA MET A 691 46.32 3.45 18.40
C MET A 691 46.36 3.49 19.94
N ASN A 692 46.98 2.48 20.58
CA ASN A 692 47.17 2.42 22.04
C ASN A 692 48.28 3.36 22.57
N LEU A 693 48.97 4.09 21.69
CA LEU A 693 49.96 5.11 22.06
C LEU A 693 49.32 6.42 22.58
N LEU A 694 48.00 6.56 22.48
CA LEU A 694 47.24 7.69 23.01
C LEU A 694 46.34 7.19 24.15
N SER A 695 46.96 7.03 25.31
CA SER A 695 46.33 6.55 26.55
C SER A 695 45.20 7.47 27.02
N PHE A 696 43.98 6.95 27.07
CA PHE A 696 43.01 7.25 28.13
C PHE A 696 42.36 5.95 28.57
N ASP A 697 42.58 5.59 29.84
CA ASP A 697 42.02 4.40 30.47
C ASP A 697 40.49 4.39 30.38
N PRO A 698 39.87 3.30 29.90
CA PRO A 698 38.43 3.13 30.03
C PRO A 698 38.11 2.71 31.46
N THR A 699 37.73 3.66 32.31
CA THR A 699 36.96 3.33 33.52
C THR A 699 35.64 2.66 33.12
N PRO A 700 35.23 1.57 33.79
CA PRO A 700 33.96 0.91 33.52
C PRO A 700 32.82 1.81 34.00
N LEU A 701 32.03 2.34 33.07
CA LEU A 701 30.74 2.98 33.38
C LEU A 701 29.70 1.89 33.62
N GLU A 702 29.73 1.31 34.82
CA GLU A 702 28.50 0.87 35.49
C GLU A 702 27.95 2.08 36.28
N SER A 703 26.63 2.26 36.17
CA SER A 703 25.75 3.20 36.89
C SER A 703 25.68 4.67 36.42
N GLU A 704 24.43 5.15 36.39
CA GLU A 704 23.93 6.51 36.14
C GLU A 704 23.70 6.95 34.69
N TYR A 705 22.60 6.47 34.08
CA TYR A 705 21.67 7.31 33.30
C TYR A 705 20.27 6.67 33.36
N GLN A 706 19.66 6.78 34.54
CA GLN A 706 18.21 6.71 34.72
C GLN A 706 17.71 8.16 34.71
N ASP A 707 16.60 8.39 34.01
CA ASP A 707 15.86 9.66 33.88
C ASP A 707 16.41 10.72 32.92
N SER A 708 15.88 10.73 31.68
CA SER A 708 15.18 11.89 31.08
C SER A 708 15.04 11.74 29.55
N TRP A 709 13.97 11.07 29.11
CA TRP A 709 13.34 11.36 27.81
C TRP A 709 11.94 11.90 28.10
N PRO A 710 11.55 13.07 27.57
CA PRO A 710 10.23 13.62 27.82
C PRO A 710 9.21 12.79 27.04
N SER A 711 8.22 12.26 27.77
CA SER A 711 7.01 11.72 27.20
C SER A 711 6.27 12.83 26.45
N PHE A 712 6.23 12.78 25.12
CA PHE A 712 5.17 13.33 24.28
C PHE A 712 5.12 12.61 22.94
#